data_AF-A0A194Q663-F1
#
_entry.id   AF-A0A194Q663-F1
#
_cell.length_a   1.000
_cell.length_b   1.000
_cell.length_c   1.000
_cell.angle_alpha   90.00
_cell.angle_beta   90.00
_cell.angle_gamma   90.00
#
_symmetry.space_group_name_H-M   'P 1'
#
loop_
_entity.id
_entity.type
_entity.pdbx_description
1 polymer ?
#
loop_
_entity_poly.entity_id
_entity_poly.type
_entity_poly.pdbx_seq_one_letter_code
_entity_poly.pdbx_strand_id
1 'polypeptide(L)'
;MKEKLNKNTYYNRQANSDCVELSGSTLCIIFKDKGKLTGLKKQTNKHNKNDVVDITRLKDDLRLLTRITRTNSKVDKFSEDYLDVGDLSATRKESDIFNNPDNIYSKLKLIIAGYQSNNGPAQIFRSRKVNVADLINFIDFRSHNTDSSEESIERYKKKRKNKPKRFEVVENTDESIESRNSDSEESSNEMSIPLKNRNIIPKIFYVQGPTRHIPSDERRSRLPHFMPKRYHWSLDDIDDLPYFWFNGPQGYFAAYVVSSQYDWGEPDTPIFPIESRSRMSRETAEQRLMAVKQVLQEYGVDAYKVLHWVSIHYHIVSLRVDSPLTIESRSRMSRETAEQRLMAVKQVLQEYGVDAYIVPTADAHNSQYIAASDARREWLSGLSGSSGTAVVTSSHALVWTDGRYFTQFYLQVDTNVWSLMRQGTDLAIPAWLVANMRPGQVVGIDPTTYTRTSWRTLETALSQVNVILRPISQNLVDIARANIGDPAPPRPNNALLPLPINFTGKRSSEKISELMTQIRSRGAAALVLTALDDIAYTLNIRGSDIPYNPVFFSYLVLRPDQSPPNNVVLSWGDGTLAANITQHLASEGTQIATIPYQNIFDFLKNITSELPRSSTIWLSQDGSHAIHLAAEADGAMNTLSTVSPVALMKCIKNEVELKGFRSAHIKDGIAVVRFLRWVHESVSSGVNVTEIDVSDKLEELRHEEQYFMGPSFATIAGAGENGAIIHYKPSREGEQRVVKRDDMLLVDSGAQYMDGTTDITRTRHMSSSPTPEQRLTFTRVLKGQILLGTAVFPKGSTGNLLETLARKALWDVGLNYAHGTGHGVGHFLNVHEGPSGIGAALMASDPGIVPGMIFSDEPGYYEVGEYGIRHEDLVEVIEINKDADHIFAKGMVGNFSGAGAVGFYTISLAPHQTACLDVSILDDNEIKYINDYHARVLRTLGPILLDRGLTEDYEFLEKECAPIQRSAAILISATPLAVIGVLSLWLNM
;
A
#
# COMPACT_ATOMS: atom_id res chain seq x y z
N MET A 1 -38.04 -50.05 23.47
CA MET A 1 -36.81 -50.87 23.31
C MET A 1 -35.74 -49.88 22.84
N LYS A 2 -34.62 -49.60 23.53
CA LYS A 2 -33.56 -50.47 24.12
C LYS A 2 -32.88 -51.34 23.06
N GLU A 3 -31.54 -51.43 22.94
CA GLU A 3 -30.38 -50.80 23.60
C GLU A 3 -29.24 -50.68 22.54
N LYS A 4 -28.34 -49.68 22.51
CA LYS A 4 -27.18 -49.37 23.37
C LYS A 4 -26.02 -50.39 23.31
N LEU A 5 -24.77 -49.90 23.41
CA LEU A 5 -23.45 -50.55 23.21
C LEU A 5 -22.93 -50.47 21.74
N ASN A 6 -21.61 -50.37 21.45
CA ASN A 6 -20.44 -50.60 22.32
C ASN A 6 -19.25 -49.61 22.07
N LYS A 7 -18.20 -49.66 22.90
CA LYS A 7 -16.94 -48.86 22.79
C LYS A 7 -15.70 -49.74 22.54
N ASN A 8 -14.70 -49.18 21.85
CA ASN A 8 -13.30 -49.66 21.70
C ASN A 8 -13.16 -51.03 20.96
N THR A 9 -12.00 -51.48 20.43
CA THR A 9 -10.58 -51.08 20.58
C THR A 9 -9.75 -51.42 19.32
N TYR A 10 -8.56 -50.80 19.17
CA TYR A 10 -7.43 -51.09 18.24
C TYR A 10 -7.33 -52.48 17.57
N TYR A 11 -6.89 -52.52 16.29
CA TYR A 11 -5.56 -53.08 15.92
C TYR A 11 -5.06 -52.71 14.49
N ASN A 12 -3.75 -52.81 14.27
CA ASN A 12 -3.03 -52.54 13.01
C ASN A 12 -3.28 -53.55 11.88
N ARG A 13 -3.08 -53.12 10.62
CA ARG A 13 -2.38 -53.91 9.58
C ARG A 13 -1.61 -53.01 8.60
N GLN A 14 -0.35 -53.37 8.34
CA GLN A 14 0.51 -52.77 7.31
C GLN A 14 0.37 -53.52 5.98
N ALA A 15 0.70 -52.85 4.87
CA ALA A 15 1.32 -53.44 3.69
C ALA A 15 2.17 -52.35 3.00
N ASN A 16 3.39 -52.70 2.55
CA ASN A 16 4.37 -51.74 2.02
C ASN A 16 4.34 -51.66 0.49
N SER A 17 4.81 -50.53 -0.07
CA SER A 17 5.46 -50.47 -1.39
C SER A 17 6.45 -49.29 -1.46
N ASP A 18 7.59 -49.50 -0.81
CA ASP A 18 8.93 -48.89 -0.91
C ASP A 18 9.19 -47.60 -1.73
N CYS A 19 9.84 -46.65 -1.04
CA CYS A 19 11.02 -45.84 -1.46
C CYS A 19 11.08 -45.15 -2.84
N VAL A 20 11.21 -43.81 -2.82
CA VAL A 20 12.53 -43.13 -2.97
C VAL A 20 12.55 -41.89 -2.07
N GLU A 21 13.54 -41.77 -1.17
CA GLU A 21 13.94 -40.49 -0.59
C GLU A 21 15.06 -39.87 -1.44
N LEU A 22 15.06 -38.55 -1.61
CA LEU A 22 16.21 -37.79 -2.12
C LEU A 22 16.59 -36.69 -1.13
N SER A 23 17.56 -36.99 -0.27
CA SER A 23 18.16 -36.04 0.66
C SER A 23 19.01 -35.00 -0.08
N GLY A 24 18.40 -33.87 -0.44
CA GLY A 24 19.06 -32.75 -1.14
C GLY A 24 19.94 -31.89 -0.22
N SER A 25 21.08 -32.41 0.24
CA SER A 25 22.02 -31.66 1.08
C SER A 25 22.81 -30.62 0.28
N THR A 26 22.33 -29.37 0.22
CA THR A 26 23.00 -28.27 -0.49
C THR A 26 24.28 -27.84 0.23
N LEU A 27 25.42 -28.28 -0.30
CA LEU A 27 26.75 -27.97 0.22
C LEU A 27 27.10 -26.48 0.00
N CYS A 28 27.18 -25.70 1.08
CA CYS A 28 27.59 -24.31 1.01
C CYS A 28 29.12 -24.20 0.84
N ILE A 29 29.57 -23.81 -0.35
CA ILE A 29 30.98 -23.45 -0.60
C ILE A 29 31.07 -21.98 -0.99
N ILE A 30 31.62 -21.19 -0.08
CA ILE A 30 32.09 -19.83 -0.34
C ILE A 30 33.45 -19.94 -1.06
N PHE A 31 33.60 -19.28 -2.21
CA PHE A 31 34.92 -18.85 -2.68
C PHE A 31 34.92 -17.39 -3.10
N LYS A 32 35.96 -16.68 -2.67
CA LYS A 32 36.20 -15.26 -2.93
C LYS A 32 37.58 -15.10 -3.59
N ASP A 33 37.67 -14.07 -4.43
CA ASP A 33 38.90 -13.49 -4.99
C ASP A 33 39.57 -14.17 -6.22
N LYS A 34 40.54 -13.46 -6.78
CA LYS A 34 40.92 -13.45 -8.20
C LYS A 34 42.10 -14.38 -8.54
N GLY A 35 42.14 -14.92 -9.76
CA GLY A 35 43.32 -15.58 -10.33
C GLY A 35 43.18 -15.91 -11.82
N LYS A 36 44.23 -15.74 -12.62
CA LYS A 36 44.25 -15.96 -14.08
C LYS A 36 45.30 -17.02 -14.48
N LEU A 37 45.15 -17.56 -15.70
CA LEU A 37 46.18 -18.21 -16.55
C LEU A 37 46.55 -19.71 -16.35
N THR A 38 45.89 -20.54 -17.17
CA THR A 38 46.50 -21.47 -18.16
C THR A 38 47.64 -22.44 -17.81
N GLY A 39 47.42 -23.74 -18.12
CA GLY A 39 48.46 -24.73 -18.39
C GLY A 39 47.90 -25.91 -19.20
N LEU A 40 48.50 -26.26 -20.35
CA LEU A 40 47.92 -27.16 -21.36
C LEU A 40 48.84 -28.35 -21.69
N LYS A 41 48.22 -29.47 -22.13
CA LYS A 41 48.82 -30.67 -22.77
C LYS A 41 49.46 -31.68 -21.77
N LYS A 42 49.54 -33.00 -22.08
CA LYS A 42 49.54 -33.65 -23.40
C LYS A 42 49.17 -35.17 -23.36
N GLN A 43 48.29 -35.62 -24.28
CA GLN A 43 48.24 -36.94 -24.99
C GLN A 43 48.22 -38.28 -24.17
N THR A 44 47.68 -39.43 -24.61
CA THR A 44 47.28 -40.06 -25.91
C THR A 44 46.18 -41.15 -25.68
N ASN A 45 45.47 -41.77 -26.64
CA ASN A 45 44.98 -41.45 -28.01
C ASN A 45 44.21 -42.69 -28.61
N LYS A 46 43.40 -42.51 -29.68
CA LYS A 46 42.57 -43.50 -30.45
C LYS A 46 41.33 -44.05 -29.72
N HIS A 47 40.19 -44.38 -30.36
CA HIS A 47 39.62 -44.21 -31.72
C HIS A 47 38.22 -43.54 -31.57
N ASN A 48 37.53 -42.97 -32.57
CA ASN A 48 37.72 -42.90 -34.03
C ASN A 48 37.27 -41.50 -34.56
N LYS A 49 37.46 -41.19 -35.86
CA LYS A 49 37.22 -39.85 -36.44
C LYS A 49 36.24 -39.84 -37.62
N ASN A 50 35.49 -38.74 -37.80
CA ASN A 50 35.78 -37.73 -38.84
C ASN A 50 34.87 -36.50 -38.74
N ASP A 51 35.49 -35.31 -38.69
CA ASP A 51 34.86 -34.00 -38.65
C ASP A 51 34.86 -33.34 -40.05
N VAL A 52 33.82 -32.55 -40.37
CA VAL A 52 33.97 -31.30 -41.14
C VAL A 52 32.98 -30.27 -40.57
N VAL A 53 33.46 -29.06 -40.29
CA VAL A 53 32.63 -27.86 -40.10
C VAL A 53 32.85 -26.97 -41.32
N ASP A 54 31.79 -26.44 -41.92
CA ASP A 54 31.88 -25.42 -42.97
C ASP A 54 30.88 -24.27 -42.71
N ILE A 55 31.27 -23.05 -43.11
CA ILE A 55 30.72 -21.78 -42.65
C ILE A 55 29.85 -21.17 -43.76
N THR A 56 28.64 -21.72 -43.95
CA THR A 56 27.66 -21.17 -44.91
C THR A 56 26.24 -21.14 -44.35
N ARG A 57 26.03 -20.46 -43.22
CA ARG A 57 24.67 -20.14 -42.72
C ARG A 57 24.55 -18.82 -41.97
N LEU A 58 25.21 -17.79 -42.51
CA LEU A 58 25.14 -16.40 -42.03
C LEU A 58 24.93 -15.44 -43.23
N LYS A 59 24.12 -15.88 -44.21
CA LYS A 59 23.79 -15.18 -45.45
C LYS A 59 22.33 -15.27 -45.90
N ASP A 60 21.53 -16.14 -45.28
CA ASP A 60 20.17 -16.45 -45.76
C ASP A 60 19.10 -15.54 -45.13
N ASP A 61 19.28 -15.13 -43.86
CA ASP A 61 18.34 -14.24 -43.14
C ASP A 61 18.37 -12.77 -43.61
N LEU A 62 19.12 -12.45 -44.68
CA LEU A 62 19.32 -11.09 -45.16
C LEU A 62 19.27 -10.93 -46.69
N ARG A 63 18.34 -11.67 -47.34
CA ARG A 63 17.86 -11.36 -48.69
C ARG A 63 16.40 -11.81 -48.94
N LEU A 64 15.74 -11.01 -49.77
CA LEU A 64 14.50 -11.33 -50.50
C LEU A 64 13.16 -11.35 -49.75
N LEU A 65 12.92 -10.28 -48.99
CA LEU A 65 11.66 -9.57 -49.23
C LEU A 65 11.63 -9.10 -50.70
N THR A 66 10.53 -9.34 -51.41
CA THR A 66 10.19 -8.85 -52.77
C THR A 66 10.77 -9.61 -53.99
N ARG A 67 9.96 -10.53 -54.55
CA ARG A 67 9.74 -10.92 -55.98
C ARG A 67 9.23 -12.37 -56.03
N ILE A 68 8.24 -12.80 -56.82
CA ILE A 68 7.33 -12.12 -57.78
C ILE A 68 5.98 -12.88 -57.86
N THR A 69 4.93 -12.27 -58.41
CA THR A 69 3.57 -12.84 -58.55
C THR A 69 3.40 -13.82 -59.74
N ARG A 70 2.41 -14.74 -59.63
CA ARG A 70 1.95 -15.75 -60.63
C ARG A 70 2.98 -16.89 -60.87
N THR A 71 2.61 -18.18 -60.94
CA THR A 71 1.43 -18.82 -61.55
C THR A 71 0.98 -20.14 -60.88
N ASN A 72 -0.32 -20.46 -60.99
CA ASN A 72 -0.95 -21.77 -61.35
C ASN A 72 -0.05 -23.04 -61.37
N SER A 73 -0.46 -24.24 -60.90
CA SER A 73 -1.80 -24.81 -60.67
C SER A 73 -1.74 -26.28 -60.17
N LYS A 74 -2.91 -26.86 -59.81
CA LYS A 74 -3.27 -28.32 -59.82
C LYS A 74 -2.59 -29.25 -58.79
N VAL A 75 -3.15 -30.41 -58.41
CA VAL A 75 -4.55 -30.91 -58.21
C VAL A 75 -4.48 -32.32 -57.56
N ASP A 76 -5.61 -32.87 -57.08
CA ASP A 76 -5.80 -34.25 -56.56
C ASP A 76 -5.10 -34.60 -55.22
N LYS A 77 -5.56 -35.52 -54.34
CA LYS A 77 -6.86 -36.23 -54.06
C LYS A 77 -6.71 -36.82 -52.62
N PHE A 78 -7.70 -37.36 -51.88
CA PHE A 78 -8.81 -38.28 -52.21
C PHE A 78 -9.89 -38.27 -51.08
N SER A 79 -11.15 -38.62 -51.43
CA SER A 79 -12.29 -39.17 -50.62
C SER A 79 -12.47 -38.76 -49.14
N GLU A 80 -13.59 -38.20 -48.66
CA GLU A 80 -15.04 -38.46 -48.88
C GLU A 80 -15.63 -39.69 -48.16
N ASP A 81 -16.82 -39.48 -47.56
CA ASP A 81 -18.03 -40.34 -47.55
C ASP A 81 -18.91 -40.06 -46.30
N TYR A 82 -20.26 -40.04 -46.29
CA TYR A 82 -21.31 -39.67 -47.28
C TYR A 82 -22.64 -39.59 -46.45
N LEU A 83 -23.54 -38.60 -46.57
CA LEU A 83 -24.80 -38.52 -47.35
C LEU A 83 -25.47 -37.15 -47.03
N ASP A 84 -26.05 -36.30 -47.90
CA ASP A 84 -26.87 -36.44 -49.13
C ASP A 84 -28.40 -36.47 -48.84
N VAL A 85 -29.34 -35.80 -49.53
CA VAL A 85 -29.36 -34.92 -50.75
C VAL A 85 -29.79 -33.46 -50.35
N GLY A 86 -30.29 -32.46 -51.13
CA GLY A 86 -30.72 -32.24 -52.54
C GLY A 86 -32.04 -31.40 -52.57
N ASP A 87 -32.44 -30.61 -53.59
CA ASP A 87 -31.82 -30.09 -54.83
C ASP A 87 -32.72 -28.95 -55.45
N LEU A 88 -32.35 -28.37 -56.61
CA LEU A 88 -33.04 -27.39 -57.49
C LEU A 88 -32.96 -25.91 -57.03
N SER A 89 -32.40 -24.90 -57.74
CA SER A 89 -32.23 -24.52 -59.18
C SER A 89 -33.35 -23.63 -59.76
N ALA A 90 -33.14 -22.64 -60.67
CA ALA A 90 -31.96 -21.83 -61.04
C ALA A 90 -32.30 -20.71 -62.07
N THR A 91 -31.80 -19.47 -61.88
CA THR A 91 -31.63 -18.37 -62.88
C THR A 91 -30.75 -17.27 -62.25
N ARG A 92 -29.59 -16.77 -62.71
CA ARG A 92 -28.74 -16.83 -63.93
C ARG A 92 -28.85 -15.62 -64.89
N LYS A 93 -27.67 -15.09 -65.30
CA LYS A 93 -27.36 -13.84 -66.07
C LYS A 93 -27.38 -12.56 -65.20
N GLU A 94 -26.52 -11.54 -65.38
CA GLU A 94 -25.32 -11.26 -66.20
C GLU A 94 -24.59 -10.03 -65.56
N SER A 95 -23.28 -9.72 -65.66
CA SER A 95 -22.06 -10.41 -66.14
C SER A 95 -20.80 -9.56 -65.83
N ASP A 96 -19.68 -10.20 -65.47
CA ASP A 96 -18.27 -9.69 -65.49
C ASP A 96 -17.93 -8.47 -64.56
N ILE A 97 -16.69 -8.18 -64.14
CA ILE A 97 -15.33 -8.47 -64.68
C ILE A 97 -14.34 -8.95 -63.60
N PHE A 98 -13.61 -10.03 -63.94
CA PHE A 98 -12.29 -10.54 -63.49
C PHE A 98 -11.57 -10.11 -62.19
N ASN A 99 -11.04 -11.14 -61.52
CA ASN A 99 -10.01 -11.13 -60.48
C ASN A 99 -8.69 -10.41 -60.88
N ASN A 100 -8.08 -9.67 -59.95
CA ASN A 100 -6.61 -9.57 -59.83
C ASN A 100 -6.16 -9.26 -58.38
N PRO A 101 -5.26 -10.06 -57.76
CA PRO A 101 -4.91 -9.94 -56.34
C PRO A 101 -3.79 -8.91 -56.07
N ASP A 102 -4.05 -7.61 -56.31
CA ASP A 102 -3.09 -6.51 -56.08
C ASP A 102 -3.77 -5.25 -55.48
N ASN A 103 -4.51 -5.37 -54.37
CA ASN A 103 -5.25 -4.20 -53.81
C ASN A 103 -5.34 -4.12 -52.27
N ILE A 104 -4.22 -4.31 -51.58
CA ILE A 104 -4.07 -3.97 -50.14
C ILE A 104 -3.10 -2.79 -49.92
N TYR A 105 -2.15 -2.54 -50.83
CA TYR A 105 -1.20 -1.43 -50.72
C TYR A 105 -1.67 -0.08 -51.28
N SER A 106 -2.87 -0.02 -51.87
CA SER A 106 -3.38 1.15 -52.60
C SER A 106 -4.35 2.04 -51.80
N LYS A 107 -4.71 1.66 -50.57
CA LYS A 107 -5.72 2.35 -49.74
C LYS A 107 -5.17 3.15 -48.55
N LEU A 108 -3.84 3.27 -48.42
CA LEU A 108 -3.19 3.88 -47.24
C LEU A 108 -2.13 4.93 -47.59
N LYS A 109 -2.38 5.78 -48.59
CA LYS A 109 -1.70 7.08 -48.76
C LYS A 109 -2.54 8.09 -49.54
N LEU A 110 -2.49 9.33 -49.07
CA LEU A 110 -3.04 10.57 -49.68
C LEU A 110 -4.57 10.72 -49.75
N ILE A 111 -5.15 11.12 -48.61
CA ILE A 111 -5.89 12.40 -48.59
C ILE A 111 -5.03 13.42 -47.82
N ILE A 112 -3.92 13.84 -48.44
CA ILE A 112 -3.25 15.13 -48.19
C ILE A 112 -2.97 15.72 -49.58
N ALA A 113 -4.06 16.09 -50.25
CA ALA A 113 -4.08 16.67 -51.59
C ALA A 113 -5.31 17.59 -51.79
N GLY A 114 -5.77 18.21 -50.70
CA GLY A 114 -6.73 19.31 -50.70
C GLY A 114 -6.15 20.46 -49.89
N TYR A 115 -6.39 21.70 -50.32
CA TYR A 115 -5.80 22.93 -49.77
C TYR A 115 -4.27 23.05 -49.88
N GLN A 116 -3.79 23.30 -51.10
CA GLN A 116 -3.14 24.59 -51.38
C GLN A 116 -3.58 25.13 -52.74
N SER A 117 -4.13 26.35 -52.75
CA SER A 117 -4.32 27.16 -53.95
C SER A 117 -4.34 28.64 -53.55
N ASN A 118 -3.47 29.44 -54.17
CA ASN A 118 -3.35 30.90 -54.05
C ASN A 118 -2.85 31.40 -52.65
N ASN A 119 -1.93 32.36 -52.53
CA ASN A 119 -1.05 33.02 -53.52
C ASN A 119 0.15 33.68 -52.78
N GLY A 120 1.35 33.76 -53.39
CA GLY A 120 2.50 34.53 -52.86
C GLY A 120 3.88 33.91 -53.17
N PRO A 121 4.88 34.64 -53.71
CA PRO A 121 6.05 34.00 -54.32
C PRO A 121 7.42 34.14 -53.60
N ALA A 122 8.16 33.03 -53.60
CA ALA A 122 9.60 32.82 -53.79
C ALA A 122 10.65 33.92 -53.47
N GLN A 123 11.70 33.52 -52.73
CA GLN A 123 13.15 33.55 -53.07
C GLN A 123 13.98 32.94 -51.90
N ILE A 124 15.19 32.36 -52.02
CA ILE A 124 15.87 31.58 -53.08
C ILE A 124 17.11 30.85 -52.47
N PHE A 125 17.59 29.75 -53.10
CA PHE A 125 18.91 29.07 -52.94
C PHE A 125 19.34 28.22 -51.69
N ARG A 126 19.76 26.98 -52.03
CA ARG A 126 20.97 26.21 -51.59
C ARG A 126 21.24 26.00 -50.09
N SER A 127 20.95 24.84 -49.49
CA SER A 127 21.58 23.50 -49.68
C SER A 127 22.99 23.30 -49.09
N ARG A 128 23.12 22.28 -48.23
CA ARG A 128 24.21 21.28 -48.29
C ARG A 128 23.69 19.92 -47.77
N LYS A 129 24.36 18.84 -48.18
CA LYS A 129 23.97 17.45 -47.87
C LYS A 129 24.54 17.02 -46.52
N VAL A 130 23.78 16.21 -45.77
CA VAL A 130 24.32 15.23 -44.81
C VAL A 130 24.15 13.84 -45.43
N ASN A 131 25.03 12.90 -45.08
CA ASN A 131 25.19 11.64 -45.80
C ASN A 131 24.52 10.46 -45.07
N VAL A 132 24.15 9.40 -45.79
CA VAL A 132 23.53 8.19 -45.21
C VAL A 132 24.62 7.25 -44.64
N ALA A 133 25.55 7.82 -43.88
CA ALA A 133 26.63 7.12 -43.17
C ALA A 133 26.40 7.15 -41.65
N ASP A 134 25.74 8.19 -41.13
CA ASP A 134 25.61 8.44 -39.70
C ASP A 134 24.47 7.65 -39.01
N LEU A 135 23.73 6.82 -39.77
CA LEU A 135 22.63 5.99 -39.27
C LEU A 135 22.99 4.49 -39.14
N ILE A 136 24.26 4.12 -39.32
CA ILE A 136 24.77 2.75 -39.12
C ILE A 136 25.99 2.79 -38.20
N ASN A 137 25.78 3.19 -36.94
CA ASN A 137 26.78 3.15 -35.86
C ASN A 137 26.11 3.19 -34.47
N PHE A 138 25.24 2.20 -34.17
CA PHE A 138 24.75 1.99 -32.79
C PHE A 138 24.53 0.50 -32.44
N ILE A 139 25.38 -0.37 -32.99
CA ILE A 139 25.63 -1.73 -32.50
C ILE A 139 27.15 -1.88 -32.42
N ASP A 140 27.63 -2.57 -31.38
CA ASP A 140 29.05 -2.78 -31.03
C ASP A 140 29.91 -1.53 -30.78
N PHE A 141 30.01 -1.14 -29.50
CA PHE A 141 31.33 -0.84 -28.92
C PHE A 141 31.41 -1.08 -27.41
N ARG A 142 31.97 -2.23 -27.00
CA ARG A 142 32.41 -2.43 -25.60
C ARG A 142 33.67 -3.32 -25.48
N SER A 143 34.68 -3.06 -26.29
CA SER A 143 36.01 -3.65 -26.11
C SER A 143 37.12 -2.69 -26.56
N HIS A 144 38.32 -2.88 -26.00
CA HIS A 144 39.58 -2.22 -26.34
C HIS A 144 39.67 -0.70 -26.14
N ASN A 145 40.41 -0.32 -25.08
CA ASN A 145 41.23 0.88 -25.08
C ASN A 145 42.54 0.54 -24.35
N THR A 146 43.49 -0.03 -25.08
CA THR A 146 44.83 -0.41 -24.60
C THR A 146 45.83 -0.26 -25.73
N ASP A 147 46.54 0.86 -25.73
CA ASP A 147 47.90 1.11 -26.25
C ASP A 147 48.14 2.64 -26.14
N SER A 148 49.33 3.17 -25.82
CA SER A 148 50.62 2.51 -25.58
C SER A 148 51.49 3.35 -24.64
N SER A 149 52.30 2.69 -23.80
CA SER A 149 53.65 3.18 -23.45
C SER A 149 54.52 2.02 -22.96
N GLU A 150 55.60 1.75 -23.69
CA GLU A 150 56.63 0.80 -23.25
C GLU A 150 57.67 1.52 -22.39
N GLU A 151 58.00 0.98 -21.20
CA GLU A 151 59.38 1.05 -20.73
C GLU A 151 59.75 -0.07 -19.73
N SER A 152 60.63 -0.96 -20.18
CA SER A 152 61.69 -1.58 -19.38
C SER A 152 61.34 -2.40 -18.11
N ILE A 153 60.81 -3.62 -18.29
CA ILE A 153 61.05 -4.71 -17.32
C ILE A 153 62.24 -5.56 -17.80
N GLU A 154 63.46 -5.23 -17.38
CA GLU A 154 64.52 -6.25 -17.26
C GLU A 154 65.59 -5.95 -16.19
N ARG A 155 65.41 -6.50 -14.98
CA ARG A 155 66.52 -6.97 -14.12
C ARG A 155 66.06 -7.87 -12.96
N TYR A 156 66.90 -8.86 -12.66
CA TYR A 156 66.92 -9.71 -11.45
C TYR A 156 65.74 -10.65 -11.11
N LYS A 157 65.77 -11.85 -11.71
CA LYS A 157 65.40 -13.12 -11.03
C LYS A 157 66.65 -13.99 -10.76
N LYS A 158 67.09 -14.10 -9.49
CA LYS A 158 68.04 -15.08 -8.89
C LYS A 158 68.23 -14.67 -7.42
N LYS A 159 68.28 -15.53 -6.38
CA LYS A 159 68.45 -17.00 -6.18
C LYS A 159 67.39 -17.44 -5.11
N ARG A 160 66.72 -18.60 -5.09
CA ARG A 160 67.07 -20.06 -5.13
C ARG A 160 67.49 -20.65 -3.75
N LYS A 161 66.83 -21.76 -3.31
CA LYS A 161 67.04 -22.61 -2.09
C LYS A 161 66.41 -22.07 -0.77
N ASN A 162 65.79 -22.84 0.16
CA ASN A 162 65.85 -24.28 0.56
C ASN A 162 64.51 -24.87 1.15
N LYS A 163 64.47 -26.20 1.39
CA LYS A 163 63.58 -27.05 2.25
C LYS A 163 64.48 -28.02 3.07
N PRO A 164 64.07 -29.00 3.93
CA PRO A 164 62.74 -29.52 4.39
C PRO A 164 62.47 -29.16 5.89
N LYS A 165 61.77 -29.84 6.83
CA LYS A 165 61.18 -31.20 7.12
C LYS A 165 59.90 -31.06 8.03
N ARG A 166 59.24 -32.11 8.58
CA ARG A 166 58.61 -33.36 8.03
C ARG A 166 57.97 -34.20 9.19
N PHE A 167 56.68 -34.58 9.10
CA PHE A 167 55.95 -35.65 9.88
C PHE A 167 55.79 -35.47 11.42
N GLU A 168 54.89 -36.15 12.18
CA GLU A 168 53.75 -37.10 11.96
C GLU A 168 52.75 -36.90 13.16
N VAL A 169 51.41 -36.89 13.02
CA VAL A 169 50.41 -38.01 13.05
C VAL A 169 50.37 -38.86 14.35
N VAL A 170 49.18 -38.95 14.98
CA VAL A 170 48.54 -40.14 15.63
C VAL A 170 47.09 -39.77 16.05
N GLU A 171 46.18 -40.75 16.07
CA GLU A 171 44.74 -40.63 16.41
C GLU A 171 44.40 -41.35 17.75
N ASN A 172 43.18 -41.12 18.26
CA ASN A 172 42.30 -41.99 19.10
C ASN A 172 41.29 -41.09 19.86
N THR A 173 39.95 -41.17 19.76
CA THR A 173 38.93 -42.25 19.84
C THR A 173 38.34 -42.47 21.25
N ASP A 174 37.04 -42.15 21.34
CA ASP A 174 35.95 -42.86 22.03
C ASP A 174 35.70 -42.78 23.57
N GLU A 175 34.38 -42.85 23.85
CA GLU A 175 33.68 -43.24 25.09
C GLU A 175 33.82 -42.41 26.40
N SER A 176 32.87 -42.43 27.35
CA SER A 176 31.40 -42.60 27.34
C SER A 176 30.79 -42.30 28.74
N ILE A 177 29.46 -42.49 28.90
CA ILE A 177 28.71 -42.77 30.15
C ILE A 177 28.40 -41.62 31.15
N GLU A 178 27.09 -41.35 31.24
CA GLU A 178 26.21 -41.10 32.40
C GLU A 178 26.70 -40.50 33.74
N SER A 179 25.95 -39.50 34.25
CA SER A 179 25.00 -39.65 35.40
C SER A 179 24.98 -38.53 36.47
N ARG A 180 23.74 -38.13 36.80
CA ARG A 180 23.16 -37.82 38.14
C ARG A 180 23.71 -36.71 39.07
N ASN A 181 22.82 -35.72 39.23
CA ASN A 181 22.23 -35.25 40.51
C ASN A 181 23.07 -34.41 41.50
N SER A 182 22.31 -33.83 42.46
CA SER A 182 22.67 -32.94 43.57
C SER A 182 23.20 -31.57 43.17
N ASP A 183 22.68 -30.41 43.60
CA ASP A 183 21.82 -29.93 44.72
C ASP A 183 22.63 -28.94 45.58
N SER A 184 21.94 -28.02 46.30
CA SER A 184 22.48 -26.85 47.02
C SER A 184 23.20 -25.81 46.11
N GLU A 185 22.77 -24.55 46.01
CA GLU A 185 22.45 -23.52 47.03
C GLU A 185 23.69 -22.89 47.69
N GLU A 186 23.74 -21.55 47.62
CA GLU A 186 24.35 -20.60 48.58
C GLU A 186 25.87 -20.67 48.89
N SER A 187 26.57 -19.55 49.15
CA SER A 187 26.23 -18.12 48.97
C SER A 187 27.46 -17.22 49.07
N SER A 188 27.31 -15.98 48.59
CA SER A 188 27.93 -14.74 49.13
C SER A 188 29.40 -14.37 48.83
N ASN A 189 29.58 -13.05 48.77
CA ASN A 189 30.76 -12.24 49.15
C ASN A 189 32.06 -12.28 48.32
N GLU A 190 32.19 -11.23 47.50
CA GLU A 190 33.25 -10.20 47.60
C GLU A 190 34.59 -10.56 48.26
N MET A 191 35.69 -10.38 47.49
CA MET A 191 36.67 -9.33 47.84
C MET A 191 37.59 -8.95 46.67
N SER A 192 38.36 -7.87 46.84
CA SER A 192 38.94 -7.07 45.75
C SER A 192 40.46 -6.93 45.87
N ILE A 193 41.16 -6.69 44.72
CA ILE A 193 42.48 -6.00 44.63
C ILE A 193 43.68 -6.88 45.16
N PRO A 194 45.01 -6.70 44.86
CA PRO A 194 45.73 -5.74 43.98
C PRO A 194 46.80 -6.29 42.97
N LEU A 195 46.93 -5.60 41.81
CA LEU A 195 48.15 -5.01 41.19
C LEU A 195 49.41 -5.78 40.67
N LYS A 196 49.89 -5.25 39.51
CA LYS A 196 51.29 -4.93 39.07
C LYS A 196 52.25 -6.02 38.54
N ASN A 197 52.55 -5.95 37.23
CA ASN A 197 53.86 -5.58 36.61
C ASN A 197 53.86 -5.89 35.09
N ARG A 198 54.71 -5.33 34.20
CA ARG A 198 55.30 -3.97 34.05
C ARG A 198 55.99 -3.91 32.65
N ASN A 199 55.75 -2.83 31.89
CA ASN A 199 56.46 -2.25 30.73
C ASN A 199 57.57 -3.04 29.97
N ILE A 200 57.48 -3.03 28.62
CA ILE A 200 58.63 -2.79 27.70
C ILE A 200 58.20 -1.73 26.64
N ILE A 201 59.14 -0.92 26.15
CA ILE A 201 58.95 0.19 25.18
C ILE A 201 60.02 0.09 24.08
N PRO A 202 59.75 0.53 22.84
CA PRO A 202 60.70 1.39 22.11
C PRO A 202 60.08 2.68 21.56
N LYS A 203 60.88 3.76 21.49
CA LYS A 203 60.53 5.05 20.85
C LYS A 203 61.30 5.24 19.54
N ILE A 204 60.72 5.96 18.57
CA ILE A 204 61.44 6.74 17.53
C ILE A 204 60.69 8.09 17.31
N PHE A 205 61.40 9.13 16.82
CA PHE A 205 60.95 10.52 16.60
C PHE A 205 61.05 10.91 15.10
N TYR A 206 60.56 12.04 14.58
CA TYR A 206 59.93 13.23 15.21
C TYR A 206 58.58 13.57 14.50
N VAL A 207 58.14 14.74 14.00
CA VAL A 207 58.64 16.12 13.74
C VAL A 207 57.49 17.11 14.07
N GLN A 208 57.73 18.43 14.13
CA GLN A 208 56.75 19.47 14.50
C GLN A 208 56.32 20.38 13.34
N GLY A 209 55.11 20.95 13.42
CA GLY A 209 54.62 22.10 12.63
C GLY A 209 53.35 22.70 13.27
N PRO A 210 53.20 24.03 13.53
CA PRO A 210 52.39 24.46 14.68
C PRO A 210 51.20 25.43 14.42
N THR A 211 50.13 25.21 15.19
CA THR A 211 49.24 26.21 15.86
C THR A 211 48.71 27.45 15.13
N ARG A 212 47.40 27.73 15.29
CA ARG A 212 46.90 28.85 16.13
C ARG A 212 45.37 28.83 16.37
N HIS A 213 44.97 29.11 17.61
CA HIS A 213 43.66 29.66 18.01
C HIS A 213 43.87 31.12 18.46
N ILE A 214 42.84 31.97 18.35
CA ILE A 214 42.35 32.98 19.34
C ILE A 214 41.25 33.88 18.68
N PRO A 215 40.28 34.48 19.43
CA PRO A 215 38.97 34.87 18.87
C PRO A 215 38.55 36.35 19.06
N SER A 216 37.27 36.65 18.73
CA SER A 216 36.35 37.71 19.22
C SER A 216 36.53 39.20 18.84
N ASP A 217 35.38 39.82 18.49
CA ASP A 217 34.91 41.23 18.62
C ASP A 217 35.76 42.41 18.05
N GLU A 218 35.23 43.42 17.32
CA GLU A 218 34.13 44.34 17.70
C GLU A 218 33.44 45.13 16.54
N ARG A 219 32.23 45.64 16.85
CA ARG A 219 31.49 46.85 16.39
C ARG A 219 31.74 47.53 15.02
N ARG A 220 30.63 47.72 14.29
CA ARG A 220 30.15 48.93 13.55
C ARG A 220 31.20 49.96 13.08
N SER A 221 31.22 50.36 11.80
CA SER A 221 30.28 51.39 11.30
C SER A 221 30.48 51.81 9.81
N ARG A 222 29.45 52.50 9.27
CA ARG A 222 29.41 53.44 8.11
C ARG A 222 29.43 52.89 6.66
N LEU A 223 28.52 53.47 5.88
CA LEU A 223 28.35 53.39 4.42
C LEU A 223 29.45 54.18 3.68
N PRO A 224 29.53 54.02 2.36
CA PRO A 224 29.04 55.12 1.50
C PRO A 224 27.93 54.69 0.52
N HIS A 225 27.15 55.66 0.05
CA HIS A 225 26.12 55.46 -0.99
C HIS A 225 26.75 55.33 -2.38
N PHE A 226 26.13 54.54 -3.25
CA PHE A 226 26.21 54.73 -4.70
C PHE A 226 24.82 54.56 -5.36
N MET A 227 24.30 55.70 -5.82
CA MET A 227 23.35 55.84 -6.91
C MET A 227 23.94 56.91 -7.86
N PRO A 228 23.48 57.05 -9.12
CA PRO A 228 22.36 56.36 -9.76
C PRO A 228 22.73 55.66 -11.09
N LYS A 229 21.79 54.86 -11.60
CA LYS A 229 21.36 54.96 -13.01
C LYS A 229 19.98 54.32 -13.20
N ARG A 230 19.03 55.08 -13.75
CA ARG A 230 17.78 54.52 -14.29
C ARG A 230 18.10 53.87 -15.63
N TYR A 231 17.61 52.66 -15.86
CA TYR A 231 17.39 52.12 -17.19
C TYR A 231 15.90 51.84 -17.33
N HIS A 232 15.24 52.55 -18.24
CA HIS A 232 13.95 52.10 -18.75
C HIS A 232 14.23 50.92 -19.68
N TRP A 233 13.46 49.85 -19.52
CA TRP A 233 13.36 48.78 -20.51
C TRP A 233 12.02 48.96 -21.23
N SER A 234 12.07 49.14 -22.55
CA SER A 234 10.90 49.01 -23.42
C SER A 234 10.62 47.54 -23.70
N LEU A 235 9.45 47.24 -24.25
CA LEU A 235 8.90 45.88 -24.31
C LEU A 235 9.38 45.10 -25.55
N ASP A 236 10.61 45.39 -26.02
CA ASP A 236 11.15 44.95 -27.31
C ASP A 236 12.49 44.17 -27.19
N ASP A 237 13.14 44.14 -26.01
CA ASP A 237 14.46 43.53 -25.79
C ASP A 237 14.37 42.14 -25.11
N ILE A 238 13.64 41.17 -25.70
CA ILE A 238 13.63 39.76 -25.26
C ILE A 238 13.77 38.79 -26.46
N ASP A 239 14.93 38.84 -27.12
CA ASP A 239 15.36 37.88 -28.15
C ASP A 239 16.85 37.50 -27.91
N ASP A 240 17.13 36.68 -26.87
CA ASP A 240 18.28 35.75 -26.79
C ASP A 240 18.40 35.04 -25.40
N LEU A 241 17.62 33.97 -25.17
CA LEU A 241 17.97 32.91 -24.21
C LEU A 241 17.42 31.53 -24.70
N PRO A 242 18.06 30.40 -24.35
CA PRO A 242 18.04 29.21 -25.21
C PRO A 242 16.82 28.28 -25.07
N TYR A 243 16.34 27.80 -26.22
CA TYR A 243 15.28 26.79 -26.35
C TYR A 243 15.75 25.39 -25.93
N PHE A 244 15.05 24.75 -24.99
CA PHE A 244 15.05 23.29 -24.83
C PHE A 244 13.92 22.67 -25.65
N TRP A 245 14.25 21.74 -26.55
CA TRP A 245 13.27 21.03 -27.38
C TRP A 245 12.96 19.64 -26.83
N PHE A 246 11.67 19.38 -26.53
CA PHE A 246 11.10 18.03 -26.46
C PHE A 246 10.11 17.85 -27.62
N ASN A 247 10.41 16.95 -28.55
CA ASN A 247 9.52 16.64 -29.67
C ASN A 247 8.56 15.51 -29.29
N GLY A 248 7.29 15.85 -29.02
CA GLY A 248 6.16 14.93 -28.94
C GLY A 248 5.05 15.39 -29.90
N PRO A 249 4.45 14.49 -30.72
CA PRO A 249 3.40 14.87 -31.66
C PRO A 249 2.03 14.99 -30.98
N GLN A 250 1.16 15.83 -31.57
CA GLN A 250 -0.19 16.20 -31.11
C GLN A 250 -0.19 17.10 -29.85
N GLY A 251 -0.40 18.40 -30.08
CA GLY A 251 -0.35 19.41 -29.02
C GLY A 251 -1.72 19.84 -28.52
N TYR A 252 -1.81 20.13 -27.22
CA TYR A 252 -2.87 20.91 -26.58
C TYR A 252 -2.22 22.10 -25.87
N PHE A 253 -2.68 23.32 -26.18
CA PHE A 253 -2.24 24.53 -25.47
C PHE A 253 -3.05 24.69 -24.18
N ALA A 254 -2.37 24.71 -23.03
CA ALA A 254 -2.94 25.11 -21.75
C ALA A 254 -2.59 26.58 -21.47
N ALA A 255 -3.60 27.44 -21.33
CA ALA A 255 -3.41 28.84 -20.97
C ALA A 255 -3.39 29.00 -19.45
N TYR A 256 -2.22 29.29 -18.87
CA TYR A 256 -2.10 29.65 -17.46
C TYR A 256 -2.48 31.13 -17.26
N VAL A 257 -3.49 31.39 -16.42
CA VAL A 257 -3.81 32.74 -15.94
C VAL A 257 -3.15 32.93 -14.57
N VAL A 258 -2.10 33.75 -14.51
CA VAL A 258 -1.44 34.11 -13.25
C VAL A 258 -2.12 35.34 -12.65
N SER A 259 -2.86 35.16 -11.55
CA SER A 259 -3.53 36.25 -10.83
C SER A 259 -2.59 36.88 -9.79
N SER A 260 -1.60 37.66 -10.23
CA SER A 260 -0.77 38.48 -9.33
C SER A 260 -1.49 39.79 -8.99
N GLN A 261 -1.89 39.98 -7.73
CA GLN A 261 -2.27 41.29 -7.21
C GLN A 261 -1.09 41.88 -6.42
N TYR A 262 -0.50 42.94 -6.97
CA TYR A 262 0.41 43.84 -6.24
C TYR A 262 -0.24 45.22 -6.18
N ASP A 263 -0.21 45.82 -4.99
CA ASP A 263 -0.92 47.04 -4.65
C ASP A 263 -0.08 48.30 -4.96
N TRP A 264 -0.73 49.40 -5.37
CA TRP A 264 -0.08 50.69 -5.66
C TRP A 264 -1.00 51.86 -5.29
N GLY A 265 -0.66 52.58 -4.22
CA GLY A 265 -1.14 53.96 -3.97
C GLY A 265 -0.43 54.98 -4.88
N GLU A 266 -0.75 56.27 -4.87
CA GLU A 266 -1.63 57.09 -4.01
C GLU A 266 -2.23 58.24 -4.90
N PRO A 267 -2.64 59.42 -4.39
CA PRO A 267 -3.64 59.75 -3.34
C PRO A 267 -4.79 60.66 -3.87
N ASP A 268 -5.94 60.73 -3.16
CA ASP A 268 -6.52 62.01 -2.69
C ASP A 268 -7.90 61.87 -2.00
N THR A 269 -7.96 62.17 -0.69
CA THR A 269 -9.18 62.48 0.12
C THR A 269 -10.26 61.37 0.25
N PRO A 270 -11.24 61.49 1.19
CA PRO A 270 -10.99 61.20 2.60
C PRO A 270 -11.88 60.08 3.20
N ILE A 271 -11.46 59.58 4.37
CA ILE A 271 -12.02 58.41 5.07
C ILE A 271 -13.37 58.69 5.77
N PHE A 272 -14.33 57.78 5.65
CA PHE A 272 -15.27 57.36 6.72
C PHE A 272 -15.82 55.92 6.43
N PRO A 273 -16.54 55.24 7.34
CA PRO A 273 -16.21 53.85 7.69
C PRO A 273 -16.88 52.76 6.81
N ILE A 274 -16.25 51.58 6.80
CA ILE A 274 -16.80 50.36 6.18
C ILE A 274 -17.62 49.60 7.23
N GLU A 275 -18.94 49.79 7.22
CA GLU A 275 -19.89 48.86 7.84
C GLU A 275 -20.34 47.79 6.82
N SER A 276 -20.43 46.54 7.26
CA SER A 276 -21.10 45.40 6.60
C SER A 276 -20.94 45.25 5.06
N ARG A 277 -20.16 44.25 4.61
CA ARG A 277 -20.20 43.80 3.20
C ARG A 277 -21.56 43.16 2.89
N SER A 278 -22.45 43.91 2.24
CA SER A 278 -23.74 43.44 1.74
C SER A 278 -23.62 42.58 0.47
N ARG A 279 -24.68 41.86 0.12
CA ARG A 279 -24.71 40.92 -1.00
C ARG A 279 -24.79 41.66 -2.35
N MET A 280 -23.95 41.28 -3.32
CA MET A 280 -24.06 41.72 -4.71
C MET A 280 -25.42 41.27 -5.30
N SER A 281 -26.09 42.13 -6.06
CA SER A 281 -27.40 41.82 -6.65
C SER A 281 -27.27 40.96 -7.91
N ARG A 282 -28.36 40.25 -8.24
CA ARG A 282 -28.44 39.35 -9.39
C ARG A 282 -28.25 40.09 -10.73
N GLU A 283 -28.83 41.28 -10.86
CA GLU A 283 -28.73 42.10 -12.07
C GLU A 283 -27.29 42.53 -12.36
N THR A 284 -26.48 42.85 -11.33
CA THR A 284 -25.06 43.19 -11.51
C THR A 284 -24.24 42.00 -12.01
N ALA A 285 -24.60 40.77 -11.64
CA ALA A 285 -23.96 39.57 -12.16
C ALA A 285 -24.38 39.29 -13.62
N GLU A 286 -25.67 39.42 -13.94
CA GLU A 286 -26.20 39.20 -15.29
C GLU A 286 -25.67 40.24 -16.31
N GLN A 287 -25.53 41.51 -15.91
CA GLN A 287 -24.87 42.55 -16.72
C GLN A 287 -23.39 42.23 -17.02
N ARG A 288 -22.63 41.77 -16.02
CA ARG A 288 -21.22 41.37 -16.22
C ARG A 288 -21.11 40.15 -17.15
N LEU A 289 -22.04 39.21 -17.06
CA LEU A 289 -22.09 38.04 -17.95
C LEU A 289 -22.40 38.43 -19.42
N MET A 290 -23.21 39.47 -19.66
CA MET A 290 -23.41 40.01 -21.02
C MET A 290 -22.13 40.65 -21.57
N ALA A 291 -21.41 41.44 -20.78
CA ALA A 291 -20.16 42.07 -21.22
C ALA A 291 -19.10 41.02 -21.63
N VAL A 292 -18.95 39.93 -20.87
CA VAL A 292 -18.03 38.82 -21.23
C VAL A 292 -18.46 38.12 -22.52
N LYS A 293 -19.76 37.89 -22.73
CA LYS A 293 -20.28 37.31 -23.99
C LYS A 293 -19.99 38.20 -25.20
N GLN A 294 -20.13 39.52 -25.05
CA GLN A 294 -19.88 40.49 -26.12
C GLN A 294 -18.40 40.50 -26.54
N VAL A 295 -17.47 40.53 -25.58
CA VAL A 295 -16.03 40.43 -25.85
C VAL A 295 -15.69 39.10 -26.55
N LEU A 296 -16.24 37.97 -26.10
CA LEU A 296 -15.98 36.67 -26.74
C LEU A 296 -16.48 36.61 -28.20
N GLN A 297 -17.57 37.31 -28.54
CA GLN A 297 -18.03 37.44 -29.94
C GLN A 297 -17.09 38.31 -30.79
N GLU A 298 -16.52 39.39 -30.26
CA GLU A 298 -15.59 40.25 -31.00
C GLU A 298 -14.29 39.52 -31.40
N TYR A 299 -13.84 38.56 -30.60
CA TYR A 299 -12.70 37.68 -30.92
C TYR A 299 -13.10 36.40 -31.68
N GLY A 300 -14.34 36.27 -32.15
CA GLY A 300 -14.81 35.15 -32.96
C GLY A 300 -14.86 33.80 -32.23
N VAL A 301 -14.88 33.81 -30.90
CA VAL A 301 -14.88 32.60 -30.07
C VAL A 301 -16.30 32.08 -29.89
N ASP A 302 -16.50 30.78 -30.13
CA ASP A 302 -17.78 30.10 -29.91
C ASP A 302 -18.15 30.10 -28.40
N ALA A 303 -18.95 31.09 -28.02
CA ALA A 303 -19.35 31.34 -26.65
C ALA A 303 -20.05 30.13 -26.01
N TYR A 304 -20.73 29.26 -26.78
CA TYR A 304 -21.37 28.07 -26.23
C TYR A 304 -20.35 27.02 -25.75
N LYS A 305 -19.19 26.92 -26.40
CA LYS A 305 -18.13 25.98 -25.99
C LYS A 305 -17.36 26.48 -24.77
N VAL A 306 -17.07 27.79 -24.70
CA VAL A 306 -16.41 28.39 -23.53
C VAL A 306 -17.35 28.41 -22.32
N LEU A 307 -18.64 28.76 -22.51
CA LEU A 307 -19.60 28.75 -21.41
C LEU A 307 -19.91 27.36 -20.87
N HIS A 308 -19.78 26.29 -21.65
CA HIS A 308 -19.88 24.93 -21.11
C HIS A 308 -18.76 24.64 -20.10
N TRP A 309 -17.52 25.02 -20.42
CA TRP A 309 -16.37 24.89 -19.50
C TRP A 309 -16.50 25.79 -18.26
N VAL A 310 -16.91 27.05 -18.44
CA VAL A 310 -17.09 27.98 -17.32
C VAL A 310 -18.27 27.57 -16.42
N SER A 311 -19.38 27.09 -16.98
CA SER A 311 -20.55 26.68 -16.19
C SER A 311 -20.29 25.45 -15.33
N ILE A 312 -19.41 24.53 -15.76
CA ILE A 312 -18.97 23.38 -14.94
C ILE A 312 -18.18 23.86 -13.71
N HIS A 313 -17.36 24.91 -13.83
CA HIS A 313 -16.67 25.51 -12.67
C HIS A 313 -17.58 26.39 -11.80
N TYR A 314 -18.61 27.03 -12.37
CA TYR A 314 -19.46 27.99 -11.65
C TYR A 314 -20.78 27.43 -11.09
N HIS A 315 -21.04 26.12 -11.19
CA HIS A 315 -22.19 25.47 -10.54
C HIS A 315 -21.84 24.72 -9.24
N ILE A 316 -20.57 24.65 -8.87
CA ILE A 316 -20.12 24.07 -7.58
C ILE A 316 -20.24 25.07 -6.40
N VAL A 317 -20.50 26.37 -6.67
CA VAL A 317 -20.56 27.42 -5.63
C VAL A 317 -21.82 28.30 -5.75
N SER A 318 -23.00 27.75 -5.40
CA SER A 318 -24.07 28.44 -4.66
C SER A 318 -25.40 27.66 -4.63
N LEU A 319 -25.44 26.54 -3.90
CA LEU A 319 -26.67 26.14 -3.21
C LEU A 319 -26.45 26.34 -1.71
N ARG A 320 -27.38 27.04 -1.06
CA ARG A 320 -27.47 26.99 0.41
C ARG A 320 -28.26 25.76 0.77
N VAL A 321 -27.61 24.82 1.44
CA VAL A 321 -28.29 24.04 2.48
C VAL A 321 -28.23 24.90 3.73
N ASP A 322 -29.39 25.29 4.28
CA ASP A 322 -29.44 25.98 5.57
C ASP A 322 -29.20 24.95 6.70
N SER A 323 -27.92 24.76 7.01
CA SER A 323 -27.33 23.85 8.02
C SER A 323 -27.35 22.34 7.68
N PRO A 324 -26.33 21.59 8.16
CA PRO A 324 -25.93 20.31 7.55
C PRO A 324 -26.42 19.11 8.39
N LEU A 325 -25.91 17.91 8.10
CA LEU A 325 -25.08 17.14 9.06
C LEU A 325 -24.47 15.90 8.40
N THR A 326 -23.41 15.39 9.01
CA THR A 326 -22.95 13.99 8.94
C THR A 326 -22.09 13.75 10.18
N ILE A 327 -22.10 12.52 10.72
CA ILE A 327 -22.22 12.38 12.17
C ILE A 327 -21.36 11.23 12.70
N GLU A 328 -20.34 11.53 13.51
CA GLU A 328 -20.46 11.03 14.89
C GLU A 328 -21.43 12.00 15.58
N SER A 329 -22.36 11.50 16.37
CA SER A 329 -23.34 12.30 17.13
C SER A 329 -22.73 12.98 18.35
N ARG A 330 -21.42 12.81 18.53
CA ARG A 330 -20.53 13.83 19.10
C ARG A 330 -20.62 15.09 18.25
N SER A 331 -21.39 16.06 18.74
CA SER A 331 -21.45 17.40 18.17
C SER A 331 -20.06 17.94 17.84
N ARG A 332 -19.93 18.64 16.70
CA ARG A 332 -18.79 19.51 16.35
C ARG A 332 -18.20 20.14 17.62
N MET A 333 -16.87 20.05 17.79
CA MET A 333 -16.20 20.64 18.95
C MET A 333 -16.64 22.09 19.11
N SER A 334 -17.15 22.44 20.29
CA SER A 334 -17.60 23.81 20.56
C SER A 334 -16.45 24.79 20.35
N ARG A 335 -16.77 25.98 19.85
CA ARG A 335 -15.77 27.00 19.56
C ARG A 335 -14.98 27.35 20.82
N GLU A 336 -15.66 27.42 21.95
CA GLU A 336 -15.10 27.71 23.27
C GLU A 336 -14.05 26.65 23.67
N THR A 337 -14.35 25.36 23.49
CA THR A 337 -13.40 24.27 23.79
C THR A 337 -12.25 24.23 22.79
N ALA A 338 -12.51 24.46 21.49
CA ALA A 338 -11.47 24.52 20.46
C ALA A 338 -10.49 25.68 20.70
N GLU A 339 -11.00 26.87 21.03
CA GLU A 339 -10.19 28.04 21.39
C GLU A 339 -9.43 27.80 22.71
N GLN A 340 -10.07 27.26 23.75
CA GLN A 340 -9.43 26.96 25.04
C GLN A 340 -8.26 25.97 24.87
N ARG A 341 -8.46 24.84 24.18
CA ARG A 341 -7.42 23.82 23.99
C ARG A 341 -6.28 24.32 23.10
N LEU A 342 -6.58 25.09 22.05
CA LEU A 342 -5.55 25.71 21.21
C LEU A 342 -4.74 26.77 21.98
N MET A 343 -5.39 27.60 22.81
CA MET A 343 -4.69 28.59 23.65
C MET A 343 -3.78 27.91 24.67
N ALA A 344 -4.24 26.84 25.32
CA ALA A 344 -3.42 26.07 26.26
C ALA A 344 -2.16 25.50 25.61
N VAL A 345 -2.28 24.91 24.39
CA VAL A 345 -1.11 24.45 23.64
C VAL A 345 -0.20 25.61 23.26
N LYS A 346 -0.74 26.72 22.72
CA LYS A 346 0.07 27.89 22.34
C LYS A 346 0.85 28.50 23.51
N GLN A 347 0.29 28.52 24.72
CA GLN A 347 1.00 28.94 25.93
C GLN A 347 2.21 28.02 26.20
N VAL A 348 2.00 26.70 26.18
CA VAL A 348 3.11 25.73 26.39
C VAL A 348 4.16 25.84 25.28
N LEU A 349 3.78 26.11 24.02
CA LEU A 349 4.77 26.36 22.96
C LEU A 349 5.64 27.59 23.24
N GLN A 350 5.04 28.66 23.78
CA GLN A 350 5.76 29.87 24.18
C GLN A 350 6.71 29.61 25.36
N GLU A 351 6.26 28.86 26.37
CA GLU A 351 7.07 28.47 27.54
C GLU A 351 8.29 27.63 27.15
N TYR A 352 8.16 26.75 26.16
CA TYR A 352 9.24 25.88 25.66
C TYR A 352 10.08 26.51 24.53
N GLY A 353 9.77 27.74 24.11
CA GLY A 353 10.46 28.43 23.02
C GLY A 353 10.37 27.66 21.71
N VAL A 354 9.14 27.40 21.26
CA VAL A 354 8.77 26.63 20.06
C VAL A 354 7.87 27.48 19.17
N ASP A 355 8.24 27.69 17.90
CA ASP A 355 7.47 28.50 16.95
C ASP A 355 6.37 27.70 16.23
N ALA A 356 6.63 26.41 16.02
CA ALA A 356 5.71 25.47 15.40
C ALA A 356 5.79 24.09 16.10
N TYR A 357 4.66 23.45 16.37
CA TYR A 357 4.62 22.10 16.96
C TYR A 357 3.78 21.15 16.11
N ILE A 358 4.32 19.96 15.85
CA ILE A 358 3.67 18.93 15.03
C ILE A 358 3.07 17.85 15.95
N VAL A 359 1.78 17.60 15.79
CA VAL A 359 1.00 16.61 16.55
C VAL A 359 0.44 15.58 15.56
N PRO A 360 1.20 14.51 15.27
CA PRO A 360 0.72 13.40 14.46
C PRO A 360 -0.35 12.59 15.23
N THR A 361 -0.89 11.57 14.57
CA THR A 361 -1.84 10.63 15.21
C THR A 361 -1.11 9.47 15.90
N ALA A 362 0.08 9.11 15.42
CA ALA A 362 0.83 7.96 15.89
C ALA A 362 1.19 8.00 17.38
N ASP A 363 1.22 6.83 18.00
CA ASP A 363 1.77 6.58 19.33
C ASP A 363 3.29 6.30 19.27
N ALA A 364 3.87 5.83 20.38
CA ALA A 364 5.29 5.47 20.48
C ALA A 364 5.74 4.24 19.65
N HIS A 365 4.79 3.59 18.97
CA HIS A 365 4.94 2.33 18.21
C HIS A 365 4.55 2.46 16.73
N ASN A 366 4.06 3.64 16.32
CA ASN A 366 3.48 3.92 15.00
C ASN A 366 2.20 3.11 14.71
N SER A 367 1.37 2.89 15.72
CA SER A 367 0.07 2.22 15.61
C SER A 367 -0.92 3.06 14.76
N GLN A 368 -1.70 2.39 13.89
CA GLN A 368 -2.71 3.03 13.04
C GLN A 368 -3.96 3.44 13.83
N TYR A 369 -4.47 2.53 14.66
CA TYR A 369 -5.43 2.82 15.72
C TYR A 369 -4.66 3.05 17.01
N ILE A 370 -5.17 3.91 17.90
CA ILE A 370 -4.47 4.36 19.11
C ILE A 370 -5.35 4.22 20.34
N ALA A 371 -4.72 4.03 21.49
CA ALA A 371 -5.39 4.17 22.78
C ALA A 371 -5.75 5.64 23.07
N ALA A 372 -6.82 5.88 23.84
CA ALA A 372 -7.29 7.22 24.17
C ALA A 372 -6.26 8.10 24.91
N SER A 373 -5.27 7.49 25.57
CA SER A 373 -4.10 8.18 26.15
C SER A 373 -3.37 9.03 25.10
N ASP A 374 -3.20 8.45 23.90
CA ASP A 374 -2.34 8.98 22.85
C ASP A 374 -3.11 9.77 21.77
N ALA A 375 -4.43 9.90 21.92
CA ALA A 375 -5.37 10.64 21.04
C ALA A 375 -5.22 12.19 21.10
N ARG A 376 -3.98 12.67 21.00
CA ARG A 376 -3.59 14.08 21.17
C ARG A 376 -4.15 14.98 20.08
N ARG A 377 -4.07 14.56 18.82
CA ARG A 377 -4.61 15.29 17.67
C ARG A 377 -6.14 15.39 17.71
N GLU A 378 -6.83 14.32 18.12
CA GLU A 378 -8.29 14.33 18.31
C GLU A 378 -8.68 15.32 19.41
N TRP A 379 -8.06 15.23 20.59
CA TRP A 379 -8.29 16.16 21.69
C TRP A 379 -8.07 17.63 21.28
N LEU A 380 -7.00 17.90 20.54
CA LEU A 380 -6.58 19.25 20.15
C LEU A 380 -7.41 19.87 19.01
N SER A 381 -7.90 19.07 18.06
CA SER A 381 -8.59 19.57 16.85
C SER A 381 -10.05 19.16 16.71
N GLY A 382 -10.49 18.09 17.37
CA GLY A 382 -11.82 17.49 17.25
C GLY A 382 -11.94 16.40 16.18
N LEU A 383 -11.00 16.29 15.24
CA LEU A 383 -11.02 15.22 14.23
C LEU A 383 -10.70 13.86 14.88
N SER A 384 -11.63 12.89 14.85
CA SER A 384 -11.46 11.54 15.44
C SER A 384 -11.09 10.43 14.43
N GLY A 385 -11.10 10.70 13.12
CA GLY A 385 -10.68 9.74 12.08
C GLY A 385 -9.23 9.26 12.26
N SER A 386 -8.84 8.06 11.82
CA SER A 386 -7.53 7.45 12.15
C SER A 386 -6.32 8.08 11.44
N SER A 387 -6.53 8.84 10.36
CA SER A 387 -5.45 9.55 9.67
C SER A 387 -5.47 11.05 9.96
N GLY A 388 -4.31 11.61 10.29
CA GLY A 388 -4.17 13.04 10.52
C GLY A 388 -2.82 13.46 11.07
N THR A 389 -2.46 14.73 10.86
CA THR A 389 -1.37 15.42 11.57
C THR A 389 -1.72 16.89 11.71
N ALA A 390 -1.82 17.35 12.95
CA ALA A 390 -2.01 18.77 13.25
C ALA A 390 -0.66 19.50 13.32
N VAL A 391 -0.65 20.76 12.90
CA VAL A 391 0.46 21.69 13.11
C VAL A 391 -0.08 22.97 13.73
N VAL A 392 0.48 23.36 14.87
CA VAL A 392 0.15 24.61 15.56
C VAL A 392 1.35 25.55 15.46
N THR A 393 1.11 26.80 15.08
CA THR A 393 2.08 27.89 15.19
C THR A 393 1.46 29.04 15.99
N SER A 394 2.21 30.11 16.26
CA SER A 394 1.64 31.33 16.87
C SER A 394 0.42 31.86 16.10
N SER A 395 0.46 31.84 14.76
CA SER A 395 -0.57 32.40 13.86
C SER A 395 -1.53 31.40 13.22
N HIS A 396 -1.17 30.12 13.13
CA HIS A 396 -1.96 29.10 12.41
C HIS A 396 -2.28 27.87 13.27
N ALA A 397 -3.38 27.19 12.93
CA ALA A 397 -3.70 25.85 13.42
C ALA A 397 -4.28 25.06 12.24
N LEU A 398 -3.54 24.03 11.80
CA LEU A 398 -3.78 23.32 10.55
C LEU A 398 -3.86 21.81 10.79
N VAL A 399 -4.71 21.08 10.06
CA VAL A 399 -4.73 19.61 10.07
C VAL A 399 -4.56 19.06 8.66
N TRP A 400 -3.48 18.32 8.43
CA TRP A 400 -3.34 17.48 7.24
C TRP A 400 -4.03 16.15 7.46
N THR A 401 -4.89 15.74 6.53
CA THR A 401 -5.43 14.37 6.45
C THR A 401 -5.67 13.97 4.99
N ASP A 402 -6.05 12.72 4.75
CA ASP A 402 -6.31 12.15 3.43
C ASP A 402 -7.81 12.18 3.05
N GLY A 403 -8.11 11.76 1.82
CA GLY A 403 -9.43 11.90 1.20
C GLY A 403 -10.58 11.21 1.94
N ARG A 404 -10.29 10.21 2.78
CA ARG A 404 -11.29 9.53 3.62
C ARG A 404 -11.90 10.45 4.68
N TYR A 405 -11.20 11.53 5.01
CA TYR A 405 -11.49 12.38 6.17
C TYR A 405 -11.78 13.85 5.85
N PHE A 406 -11.80 14.24 4.58
CA PHE A 406 -12.14 15.61 4.18
C PHE A 406 -13.55 16.01 4.65
N THR A 407 -14.55 15.15 4.46
CA THR A 407 -15.92 15.41 4.92
C THR A 407 -15.99 15.44 6.44
N GLN A 408 -15.40 14.43 7.12
CA GLN A 408 -15.37 14.33 8.59
C GLN A 408 -14.74 15.56 9.26
N PHE A 409 -13.73 16.19 8.65
CA PHE A 409 -13.13 17.43 9.16
C PHE A 409 -14.17 18.55 9.32
N TYR A 410 -14.94 18.87 8.28
CA TYR A 410 -15.88 20.01 8.31
C TYR A 410 -17.02 19.83 9.33
N LEU A 411 -17.24 18.58 9.77
CA LEU A 411 -18.30 18.14 10.66
C LEU A 411 -17.87 18.16 12.13
N GLN A 412 -16.66 17.66 12.43
CA GLN A 412 -16.16 17.54 13.80
C GLN A 412 -15.34 18.75 14.28
N VAL A 413 -14.62 19.41 13.38
CA VAL A 413 -13.63 20.44 13.69
C VAL A 413 -14.25 21.84 13.61
N ASP A 414 -13.87 22.75 14.53
CA ASP A 414 -14.24 24.15 14.37
C ASP A 414 -13.40 24.85 13.30
N THR A 415 -14.03 25.07 12.14
CA THR A 415 -13.48 25.70 10.94
C THR A 415 -13.13 27.20 11.07
N ASN A 416 -13.44 27.85 12.21
CA ASN A 416 -12.97 29.21 12.51
C ASN A 416 -11.64 29.20 13.27
N VAL A 417 -11.34 28.08 13.94
CA VAL A 417 -10.13 27.86 14.76
C VAL A 417 -9.06 27.09 13.97
N TRP A 418 -9.48 26.11 13.15
CA TRP A 418 -8.61 25.20 12.39
C TRP A 418 -8.90 25.23 10.90
N SER A 419 -7.86 25.04 10.07
CA SER A 419 -8.01 24.82 8.62
C SER A 419 -7.58 23.41 8.19
N LEU A 420 -8.34 22.83 7.25
CA LEU A 420 -8.00 21.58 6.58
C LEU A 420 -6.88 21.81 5.57
N MET A 421 -5.93 20.89 5.54
CA MET A 421 -4.91 20.75 4.49
C MET A 421 -5.09 19.37 3.83
N ARG A 422 -5.38 19.33 2.54
CA ARG A 422 -5.73 18.12 1.79
C ARG A 422 -4.49 17.42 1.27
N GLN A 423 -4.14 16.27 1.86
CA GLN A 423 -3.02 15.47 1.36
C GLN A 423 -3.27 15.06 -0.10
N GLY A 424 -2.22 15.14 -0.93
CA GLY A 424 -2.32 14.92 -2.38
C GLY A 424 -2.83 16.11 -3.20
N THR A 425 -3.12 17.26 -2.57
CA THR A 425 -3.51 18.50 -3.28
C THR A 425 -2.78 19.72 -2.72
N ASP A 426 -2.81 19.93 -1.40
CA ASP A 426 -2.14 21.04 -0.73
C ASP A 426 -0.67 20.72 -0.42
N LEU A 427 0.12 21.77 -0.13
CA LEU A 427 1.54 21.62 0.25
C LEU A 427 1.70 20.66 1.44
N ALA A 428 2.52 19.62 1.26
CA ALA A 428 2.91 18.72 2.33
C ALA A 428 3.64 19.46 3.46
N ILE A 429 3.53 18.97 4.70
CA ILE A 429 4.04 19.63 5.92
C ILE A 429 5.48 20.17 5.79
N PRO A 430 6.49 19.42 5.26
CA PRO A 430 7.84 19.96 5.11
C PRO A 430 7.90 21.18 4.18
N ALA A 431 7.18 21.15 3.05
CA ALA A 431 7.12 22.26 2.10
C ALA A 431 6.35 23.46 2.67
N TRP A 432 5.26 23.22 3.42
CA TRP A 432 4.53 24.29 4.09
C TRP A 432 5.37 25.00 5.16
N LEU A 433 6.09 24.24 5.99
CA LEU A 433 6.99 24.82 7.01
C LEU A 433 8.15 25.60 6.37
N VAL A 434 8.76 25.06 5.31
CA VAL A 434 9.80 25.76 4.51
C VAL A 434 9.28 27.08 3.92
N ALA A 435 8.01 27.15 3.52
CA ALA A 435 7.41 28.36 2.96
C ALA A 435 6.94 29.40 4.00
N ASN A 436 6.67 28.98 5.25
CA ASN A 436 6.03 29.83 6.27
C ASN A 436 6.90 30.18 7.49
N MET A 437 8.03 29.51 7.68
CA MET A 437 8.95 29.75 8.81
C MET A 437 10.20 30.53 8.41
N ARG A 438 10.83 31.16 9.39
CA ARG A 438 12.00 32.03 9.24
C ARG A 438 13.27 31.35 9.79
N PRO A 439 14.46 31.66 9.24
CA PRO A 439 15.75 31.21 9.80
C PRO A 439 15.84 31.43 11.31
N GLY A 440 16.25 30.38 12.03
CA GLY A 440 16.40 30.37 13.50
C GLY A 440 15.12 30.02 14.28
N GLN A 441 13.95 29.96 13.66
CA GLN A 441 12.72 29.48 14.32
C GLN A 441 12.78 27.96 14.58
N VAL A 442 11.95 27.51 15.54
CA VAL A 442 11.97 26.14 16.09
C VAL A 442 10.71 25.37 15.74
N VAL A 443 10.88 24.23 15.06
CA VAL A 443 9.87 23.17 14.94
C VAL A 443 10.09 22.17 16.07
N GLY A 444 9.16 22.06 17.01
CA GLY A 444 9.15 21.04 18.04
C GLY A 444 8.32 19.83 17.62
N ILE A 445 8.79 18.62 17.95
CA ILE A 445 8.02 17.38 17.83
C ILE A 445 8.36 16.48 19.02
N ASP A 446 7.38 15.73 19.52
CA ASP A 446 7.65 14.56 20.37
C ASP A 446 8.30 13.45 19.53
N PRO A 447 9.56 13.07 19.80
CA PRO A 447 10.27 12.08 18.99
C PRO A 447 9.72 10.66 19.15
N THR A 448 8.85 10.39 20.13
CA THR A 448 8.18 9.09 20.25
C THR A 448 7.09 8.92 19.19
N THR A 449 6.37 10.00 18.83
CA THR A 449 5.21 9.95 17.93
C THR A 449 5.56 10.15 16.45
N TYR A 450 6.85 10.20 16.09
CA TYR A 450 7.31 10.47 14.72
C TYR A 450 8.35 9.44 14.26
N THR A 451 8.13 8.84 13.09
CA THR A 451 9.00 7.79 12.54
C THR A 451 10.36 8.34 12.11
N ARG A 452 11.39 7.49 12.11
CA ARG A 452 12.75 7.86 11.71
C ARG A 452 12.82 8.36 10.25
N THR A 453 12.10 7.71 9.33
CA THR A 453 11.99 8.12 7.92
C THR A 453 11.40 9.53 7.79
N SER A 454 10.27 9.79 8.45
CA SER A 454 9.59 11.10 8.42
C SER A 454 10.46 12.18 9.06
N TRP A 455 11.14 11.87 10.16
CA TRP A 455 12.09 12.78 10.81
C TRP A 455 13.20 13.23 9.86
N ARG A 456 13.94 12.29 9.24
CA ARG A 456 15.05 12.62 8.34
C ARG A 456 14.59 13.41 7.11
N THR A 457 13.38 13.13 6.61
CA THR A 457 12.77 13.88 5.52
C THR A 457 12.51 15.34 5.89
N LEU A 458 11.90 15.57 7.06
CA LEU A 458 11.61 16.91 7.56
C LEU A 458 12.88 17.69 7.94
N GLU A 459 13.82 17.04 8.64
CA GLU A 459 15.13 17.58 9.01
C GLU A 459 15.91 18.08 7.78
N THR A 460 15.93 17.28 6.71
CA THR A 460 16.55 17.64 5.42
C THR A 460 15.88 18.87 4.81
N ALA A 461 14.56 18.99 4.84
CA ALA A 461 13.85 20.15 4.30
C ALA A 461 14.09 21.42 5.13
N LEU A 462 13.95 21.36 6.46
CA LEU A 462 14.08 22.51 7.36
C LEU A 462 15.51 23.07 7.41
N SER A 463 16.52 22.20 7.30
CA SER A 463 17.94 22.63 7.26
C SER A 463 18.26 23.58 6.10
N GLN A 464 17.59 23.44 4.95
CA GLN A 464 17.81 24.28 3.76
C GLN A 464 17.43 25.75 3.99
N VAL A 465 16.52 26.02 4.93
CA VAL A 465 16.07 27.37 5.33
C VAL A 465 16.56 27.77 6.73
N ASN A 466 17.48 27.01 7.32
CA ASN A 466 18.01 27.20 8.67
C ASN A 466 16.92 27.23 9.77
N VAL A 467 15.86 26.43 9.61
CA VAL A 467 14.84 26.21 10.64
C VAL A 467 15.27 25.02 11.52
N ILE A 468 15.15 25.18 12.84
CA ILE A 468 15.67 24.22 13.83
C ILE A 468 14.59 23.17 14.14
N LEU A 469 14.83 21.92 13.74
CA LEU A 469 14.03 20.79 14.21
C LEU A 469 14.53 20.36 15.62
N ARG A 470 13.64 20.37 16.62
CA ARG A 470 13.96 20.07 18.02
C ARG A 470 13.15 18.85 18.51
N PRO A 471 13.80 17.76 18.95
CA PRO A 471 13.12 16.69 19.68
C PRO A 471 12.75 17.17 21.09
N ILE A 472 11.50 16.97 21.49
CA ILE A 472 10.98 17.36 22.81
C ILE A 472 10.35 16.12 23.45
N SER A 473 11.10 15.45 24.33
CA SER A 473 10.70 14.17 24.96
C SER A 473 9.53 14.27 25.97
N GLN A 474 8.96 15.46 26.12
CA GLN A 474 7.76 15.72 26.92
C GLN A 474 6.68 16.22 25.95
N ASN A 475 5.55 15.52 25.85
CA ASN A 475 4.53 15.90 24.88
C ASN A 475 3.81 17.19 25.30
N LEU A 476 3.91 18.23 24.49
CA LEU A 476 3.40 19.56 24.85
C LEU A 476 1.86 19.61 24.86
N VAL A 477 1.18 18.68 24.17
CA VAL A 477 -0.29 18.54 24.26
C VAL A 477 -0.69 17.92 25.60
N ASP A 478 0.08 16.96 26.12
CA ASP A 478 -0.22 16.33 27.42
C ASP A 478 0.05 17.27 28.61
N ILE A 479 1.00 18.20 28.47
CA ILE A 479 1.17 19.33 29.40
C ILE A 479 -0.03 20.29 29.31
N ALA A 480 -0.43 20.70 28.09
CA ALA A 480 -1.57 21.62 27.91
C ALA A 480 -2.90 21.03 28.44
N ARG A 481 -3.13 19.74 28.21
CA ARG A 481 -4.19 18.90 28.79
C ARG A 481 -4.24 19.03 30.32
N ALA A 482 -3.12 18.71 30.98
CA ALA A 482 -3.01 18.78 32.43
C ALA A 482 -3.22 20.21 32.98
N ASN A 483 -2.65 21.22 32.30
CA ASN A 483 -2.74 22.63 32.70
C ASN A 483 -4.18 23.17 32.73
N ILE A 484 -5.11 22.62 31.92
CA ILE A 484 -6.53 23.01 31.93
C ILE A 484 -7.45 22.04 32.69
N GLY A 485 -6.89 21.05 33.40
CA GLY A 485 -7.65 20.08 34.18
C GLY A 485 -8.31 18.96 33.36
N ASP A 486 -7.85 18.73 32.12
CA ASP A 486 -8.36 17.72 31.18
C ASP A 486 -7.23 16.74 30.80
N PRO A 487 -6.63 16.01 31.79
CA PRO A 487 -5.48 15.14 31.57
C PRO A 487 -5.85 13.90 30.73
N ALA A 488 -4.87 13.36 30.01
CA ALA A 488 -5.05 12.12 29.26
C ALA A 488 -5.43 10.94 30.19
N PRO A 489 -6.30 10.01 29.74
CA PRO A 489 -6.59 8.80 30.51
C PRO A 489 -5.34 7.93 30.64
N PRO A 490 -5.26 7.07 31.68
CA PRO A 490 -4.12 6.16 31.84
C PRO A 490 -3.99 5.24 30.62
N ARG A 491 -2.75 4.96 30.24
CA ARG A 491 -2.46 4.01 29.15
C ARG A 491 -2.94 2.60 29.55
N PRO A 492 -3.65 1.88 28.65
CA PRO A 492 -3.98 0.47 28.84
C PRO A 492 -2.76 -0.41 29.15
N ASN A 493 -2.96 -1.42 29.98
CA ASN A 493 -1.99 -2.44 30.36
C ASN A 493 -2.78 -3.72 30.70
N ASN A 494 -3.48 -4.22 29.69
CA ASN A 494 -4.48 -5.28 29.81
C ASN A 494 -3.85 -6.67 29.93
N ALA A 495 -4.66 -7.66 30.33
CA ALA A 495 -4.19 -9.03 30.49
C ALA A 495 -3.74 -9.63 29.14
N LEU A 496 -2.52 -10.17 29.10
CA LEU A 496 -1.99 -10.87 27.94
C LEU A 496 -2.68 -12.23 27.73
N LEU A 497 -2.85 -12.60 26.47
CA LEU A 497 -3.49 -13.84 26.00
C LEU A 497 -2.44 -14.72 25.28
N PRO A 498 -2.16 -15.94 25.74
CA PRO A 498 -1.31 -16.87 24.98
C PRO A 498 -2.04 -17.39 23.74
N LEU A 499 -1.34 -17.47 22.60
CA LEU A 499 -1.87 -18.05 21.36
C LEU A 499 -1.10 -19.35 21.01
N PRO A 500 -1.68 -20.54 21.27
CA PRO A 500 -0.94 -21.80 21.12
C PRO A 500 -0.63 -22.18 19.65
N ILE A 501 0.35 -23.08 19.48
CA ILE A 501 0.90 -23.50 18.17
C ILE A 501 -0.15 -24.03 17.17
N ASN A 502 -1.30 -24.54 17.63
CA ASN A 502 -2.38 -25.00 16.73
C ASN A 502 -3.07 -23.86 15.97
N PHE A 503 -2.84 -22.60 16.35
CA PHE A 503 -3.29 -21.40 15.63
C PHE A 503 -2.13 -20.73 14.86
N THR A 504 -0.89 -20.82 15.36
CA THR A 504 0.26 -20.08 14.79
C THR A 504 1.13 -20.91 13.86
N GLY A 505 1.04 -22.25 13.91
CA GLY A 505 1.82 -23.19 13.10
C GLY A 505 3.33 -23.24 13.35
N LYS A 506 3.89 -22.28 14.09
CA LYS A 506 5.33 -22.12 14.31
C LYS A 506 5.60 -21.47 15.66
N ARG A 507 6.50 -22.06 16.44
CA ARG A 507 6.78 -21.65 17.82
C ARG A 507 7.51 -20.31 17.91
N SER A 508 7.33 -19.62 19.03
CA SER A 508 8.11 -18.42 19.35
C SER A 508 9.63 -18.68 19.26
N SER A 509 10.11 -19.81 19.79
CA SER A 509 11.54 -20.17 19.75
C SER A 509 12.08 -20.34 18.33
N GLU A 510 11.30 -20.89 17.41
CA GLU A 510 11.66 -21.04 15.99
C GLU A 510 11.74 -19.67 15.30
N LYS A 511 10.72 -18.82 15.50
CA LYS A 511 10.70 -17.44 14.98
C LYS A 511 11.90 -16.63 15.50
N ILE A 512 12.21 -16.74 16.79
CA ILE A 512 13.36 -16.07 17.41
C ILE A 512 14.69 -16.62 16.87
N SER A 513 14.82 -17.94 16.65
CA SER A 513 16.05 -18.55 16.11
C SER A 513 16.38 -18.04 14.70
N GLU A 514 15.37 -17.88 13.84
CA GLU A 514 15.52 -17.27 12.51
C GLU A 514 15.92 -15.80 12.60
N LEU A 515 15.31 -15.01 13.48
CA LEU A 515 15.70 -13.63 13.73
C LEU A 515 17.13 -13.52 14.24
N MET A 516 17.54 -14.32 15.21
CA MET A 516 18.94 -14.40 15.69
C MET A 516 19.93 -14.73 14.57
N THR A 517 19.52 -15.56 13.60
CA THR A 517 20.33 -15.87 12.43
C THR A 517 20.43 -14.69 11.45
N GLN A 518 19.33 -13.96 11.22
CA GLN A 518 19.32 -12.73 10.41
C GLN A 518 20.13 -11.58 11.05
N ILE A 519 20.09 -11.44 12.37
CA ILE A 519 20.84 -10.42 13.12
C ILE A 519 22.35 -10.65 12.93
N ARG A 520 22.81 -11.90 13.15
CA ARG A 520 24.21 -12.28 12.94
C ARG A 520 24.66 -12.13 11.48
N SER A 521 23.82 -12.52 10.50
CA SER A 521 24.18 -12.41 9.08
C SER A 521 24.32 -10.97 8.58
N ARG A 522 23.66 -10.01 9.26
CA ARG A 522 23.77 -8.57 9.01
C ARG A 522 24.86 -7.89 9.87
N GLY A 523 25.56 -8.61 10.74
CA GLY A 523 26.59 -8.05 11.62
C GLY A 523 26.05 -7.10 12.69
N ALA A 524 24.78 -7.25 13.08
CA ALA A 524 24.16 -6.46 14.13
C ALA A 524 24.36 -7.13 15.51
N ALA A 525 24.54 -6.31 16.55
CA ALA A 525 24.68 -6.75 17.94
C ALA A 525 23.33 -6.92 18.66
N ALA A 526 22.27 -6.28 18.14
CA ALA A 526 20.89 -6.47 18.56
C ALA A 526 19.90 -6.10 17.46
N LEU A 527 18.67 -6.61 17.56
CA LEU A 527 17.47 -6.10 16.87
C LEU A 527 16.48 -5.60 17.91
N VAL A 528 15.90 -4.43 17.66
CA VAL A 528 14.86 -3.81 18.50
C VAL A 528 13.57 -3.76 17.70
N LEU A 529 12.55 -4.50 18.14
CA LEU A 529 11.20 -4.44 17.60
C LEU A 529 10.40 -3.35 18.32
N THR A 530 9.73 -2.51 17.55
CA THR A 530 8.91 -1.39 18.05
C THR A 530 7.43 -1.50 17.71
N ALA A 531 7.06 -2.22 16.66
CA ALA A 531 5.67 -2.44 16.26
C ALA A 531 5.03 -3.54 17.13
N LEU A 532 3.82 -3.31 17.62
CA LEU A 532 3.20 -4.18 18.63
C LEU A 532 2.77 -5.55 18.07
N ASP A 533 2.39 -5.57 16.79
CA ASP A 533 2.04 -6.77 16.01
C ASP A 533 3.26 -7.64 15.69
N ASP A 534 4.42 -7.05 15.41
CA ASP A 534 5.71 -7.77 15.29
C ASP A 534 6.03 -8.51 16.60
N ILE A 535 5.84 -7.86 17.75
CA ILE A 535 6.15 -8.44 19.08
C ILE A 535 5.15 -9.55 19.41
N ALA A 536 3.86 -9.30 19.20
CA ALA A 536 2.78 -10.29 19.36
C ALA A 536 2.99 -11.54 18.47
N TYR A 537 3.39 -11.35 17.20
CA TYR A 537 3.74 -12.44 16.30
C TYR A 537 4.98 -13.22 16.77
N THR A 538 6.03 -12.53 17.23
CA THR A 538 7.32 -13.15 17.62
C THR A 538 7.20 -13.98 18.90
N LEU A 539 6.36 -13.55 19.84
CA LEU A 539 6.16 -14.24 21.12
C LEU A 539 4.99 -15.24 21.13
N ASN A 540 4.19 -15.30 20.05
CA ASN A 540 2.90 -16.01 20.03
C ASN A 540 1.99 -15.61 21.20
N ILE A 541 1.94 -14.32 21.52
CA ILE A 541 1.11 -13.70 22.55
C ILE A 541 0.20 -12.65 21.88
N ARG A 542 -0.92 -12.34 22.50
CA ARG A 542 -1.87 -11.28 22.13
C ARG A 542 -2.23 -10.44 23.35
N GLY A 543 -2.87 -9.30 23.12
CA GLY A 543 -3.38 -8.40 24.16
C GLY A 543 -4.64 -7.68 23.69
N SER A 544 -4.97 -6.57 24.35
CA SER A 544 -6.13 -5.73 24.00
C SER A 544 -5.91 -4.26 24.39
N ASP A 545 -4.67 -3.77 24.31
CA ASP A 545 -4.34 -2.39 24.71
C ASP A 545 -4.76 -1.35 23.67
N ILE A 546 -4.80 -1.74 22.40
CA ILE A 546 -5.31 -0.95 21.28
C ILE A 546 -6.69 -1.49 20.93
N PRO A 547 -7.74 -0.65 20.80
CA PRO A 547 -9.05 -1.10 20.32
C PRO A 547 -8.94 -1.87 19.00
N TYR A 548 -9.68 -2.97 18.89
CA TYR A 548 -9.80 -3.84 17.71
C TYR A 548 -8.53 -4.59 17.25
N ASN A 549 -7.35 -4.21 17.76
CA ASN A 549 -6.06 -4.79 17.38
C ASN A 549 -5.53 -5.59 18.57
N PRO A 550 -5.37 -6.93 18.47
CA PRO A 550 -5.12 -7.81 19.62
C PRO A 550 -3.65 -7.80 20.09
N VAL A 551 -3.13 -6.60 20.36
CA VAL A 551 -1.73 -6.28 20.63
C VAL A 551 -1.57 -5.59 21.99
N PHE A 552 -0.32 -5.41 22.45
CA PHE A 552 -0.01 -4.95 23.80
C PHE A 552 1.23 -4.04 23.83
N PHE A 553 1.18 -2.93 24.58
CA PHE A 553 2.20 -1.87 24.61
C PHE A 553 3.57 -2.38 25.07
N SER A 554 4.48 -2.62 24.15
CA SER A 554 5.75 -3.29 24.45
C SER A 554 6.87 -2.97 23.47
N TYR A 555 8.11 -3.28 23.88
CA TYR A 555 9.29 -3.34 23.01
C TYR A 555 10.02 -4.66 23.23
N LEU A 556 10.55 -5.28 22.16
CA LEU A 556 11.32 -6.53 22.27
C LEU A 556 12.74 -6.35 21.72
N VAL A 557 13.75 -6.70 22.52
CA VAL A 557 15.17 -6.62 22.14
C VAL A 557 15.77 -8.01 22.05
N LEU A 558 16.25 -8.38 20.86
CA LEU A 558 16.89 -9.66 20.58
C LEU A 558 18.42 -9.45 20.52
N ARG A 559 19.17 -10.15 21.39
CA ARG A 559 20.62 -10.04 21.57
C ARG A 559 21.31 -11.39 21.30
N PRO A 560 21.83 -11.66 20.09
CA PRO A 560 22.33 -12.99 19.69
C PRO A 560 23.56 -13.50 20.44
N ASP A 561 24.34 -12.62 21.05
CA ASP A 561 25.59 -12.97 21.73
C ASP A 561 25.43 -13.02 23.27
N GLN A 562 24.19 -12.94 23.76
CA GLN A 562 23.83 -13.13 25.15
C GLN A 562 23.27 -14.54 25.39
N SER A 563 23.35 -15.03 26.63
CA SER A 563 22.70 -16.29 27.02
C SER A 563 21.24 -16.06 27.41
N PRO A 564 20.34 -17.05 27.25
CA PRO A 564 19.00 -17.01 27.86
C PRO A 564 19.07 -16.82 29.38
N PRO A 565 18.10 -16.11 30.01
CA PRO A 565 16.97 -15.40 29.38
C PRO A 565 17.36 -14.05 28.74
N ASN A 566 18.59 -13.57 28.96
CA ASN A 566 19.06 -12.25 28.55
C ASN A 566 19.18 -12.04 27.02
N ASN A 567 19.12 -13.10 26.21
CA ASN A 567 19.09 -13.00 24.75
C ASN A 567 17.76 -12.43 24.22
N VAL A 568 16.67 -12.49 24.99
CA VAL A 568 15.35 -11.96 24.61
C VAL A 568 14.82 -11.09 25.75
N VAL A 569 14.80 -9.77 25.57
CA VAL A 569 14.35 -8.82 26.60
C VAL A 569 13.06 -8.15 26.18
N LEU A 570 11.98 -8.39 26.93
CA LEU A 570 10.68 -7.76 26.75
C LEU A 570 10.54 -6.56 27.71
N SER A 571 10.27 -5.39 27.16
CA SER A 571 9.83 -4.22 27.91
C SER A 571 8.30 -4.18 27.89
N TRP A 572 7.68 -4.39 29.05
CA TRP A 572 6.23 -4.58 29.22
C TRP A 572 5.80 -4.15 30.62
N GLY A 573 4.65 -3.47 30.73
CA GLY A 573 4.01 -3.13 32.00
C GLY A 573 4.96 -2.61 33.09
N ASP A 574 4.88 -3.22 34.27
CA ASP A 574 5.78 -3.03 35.42
C ASP A 574 7.04 -3.93 35.39
N GLY A 575 7.20 -4.75 34.34
CA GLY A 575 8.22 -5.80 34.23
C GLY A 575 7.77 -7.18 34.73
N THR A 576 6.55 -7.32 35.28
CA THR A 576 6.01 -8.59 35.77
C THR A 576 5.20 -9.30 34.69
N LEU A 577 5.30 -10.65 34.63
CA LEU A 577 4.47 -11.49 33.76
C LEU A 577 3.63 -12.47 34.58
N ALA A 578 2.38 -12.66 34.16
CA ALA A 578 1.49 -13.64 34.76
C ALA A 578 1.96 -15.08 34.48
N ALA A 579 1.75 -15.99 35.44
CA ALA A 579 2.31 -17.34 35.40
C ALA A 579 1.89 -18.16 34.16
N ASN A 580 0.67 -17.94 33.64
CA ASN A 580 0.20 -18.55 32.40
C ASN A 580 1.01 -18.11 31.16
N ILE A 581 1.49 -16.87 31.13
CA ILE A 581 2.33 -16.35 30.04
C ILE A 581 3.75 -16.91 30.14
N THR A 582 4.33 -16.95 31.33
CA THR A 582 5.63 -17.60 31.57
C THR A 582 5.58 -19.09 31.22
N GLN A 583 4.50 -19.79 31.59
CA GLN A 583 4.27 -21.19 31.21
C GLN A 583 4.08 -21.38 29.70
N HIS A 584 3.33 -20.49 29.04
CA HIS A 584 3.16 -20.51 27.58
C HIS A 584 4.50 -20.34 26.85
N LEU A 585 5.28 -19.31 27.20
CA LEU A 585 6.61 -19.06 26.65
C LEU A 585 7.55 -20.25 26.86
N ALA A 586 7.56 -20.85 28.05
CA ALA A 586 8.31 -22.08 28.32
C ALA A 586 7.84 -23.25 27.46
N SER A 587 6.53 -23.43 27.25
CA SER A 587 5.96 -24.45 26.37
C SER A 587 6.26 -24.22 24.88
N GLU A 588 6.55 -22.97 24.52
CA GLU A 588 7.01 -22.51 23.21
C GLU A 588 8.53 -22.61 23.02
N GLY A 589 9.27 -23.03 24.05
CA GLY A 589 10.73 -23.13 24.06
C GLY A 589 11.46 -21.79 24.24
N THR A 590 10.75 -20.73 24.60
CA THR A 590 11.28 -19.37 24.75
C THR A 590 11.47 -19.02 26.23
N GLN A 591 12.67 -18.56 26.60
CA GLN A 591 12.94 -17.89 27.88
C GLN A 591 13.21 -16.42 27.61
N ILE A 592 12.59 -15.52 28.37
CA ILE A 592 12.76 -14.06 28.21
C ILE A 592 13.09 -13.41 29.54
N ALA A 593 13.90 -12.35 29.50
CA ALA A 593 14.05 -11.40 30.60
C ALA A 593 13.04 -10.26 30.41
N THR A 594 12.63 -9.62 31.50
CA THR A 594 11.64 -8.54 31.47
C THR A 594 12.17 -7.27 32.12
N ILE A 595 11.72 -6.12 31.61
CA ILE A 595 11.91 -4.80 32.21
C ILE A 595 10.58 -4.00 32.14
N PRO A 596 10.36 -3.01 33.01
CA PRO A 596 9.22 -2.10 32.88
C PRO A 596 9.17 -1.43 31.50
N TYR A 597 7.97 -1.12 31.01
CA TYR A 597 7.75 -0.50 29.70
C TYR A 597 8.54 0.81 29.52
N GLN A 598 8.51 1.68 30.53
CA GLN A 598 9.17 3.00 30.48
C GLN A 598 10.71 2.93 30.48
N ASN A 599 11.30 1.79 30.86
CA ASN A 599 12.75 1.65 31.01
C ASN A 599 13.47 1.39 29.67
N ILE A 600 12.75 1.20 28.55
CA ILE A 600 13.34 0.87 27.25
C ILE A 600 14.42 1.85 26.80
N PHE A 601 14.20 3.17 26.96
CA PHE A 601 15.15 4.17 26.47
C PHE A 601 16.47 4.16 27.23
N ASP A 602 16.44 3.90 28.54
CA ASP A 602 17.66 3.81 29.35
C ASP A 602 18.33 2.45 29.20
N PHE A 603 17.56 1.38 29.01
CA PHE A 603 18.10 0.07 28.62
C PHE A 603 18.88 0.14 27.30
N LEU A 604 18.35 0.84 26.28
CA LEU A 604 19.03 1.03 24.99
C LEU A 604 20.33 1.85 25.11
N LYS A 605 20.36 2.90 25.94
CA LYS A 605 21.58 3.66 26.25
C LYS A 605 22.62 2.77 26.93
N ASN A 606 22.21 2.00 27.93
CA ASN A 606 23.11 1.13 28.69
C ASN A 606 23.76 0.07 27.78
N ILE A 607 22.98 -0.70 27.00
CA ILE A 607 23.57 -1.71 26.11
C ILE A 607 24.45 -1.11 25.02
N THR A 608 24.17 0.12 24.55
CA THR A 608 25.01 0.78 23.53
C THR A 608 26.30 1.36 24.11
N SER A 609 26.31 1.76 25.39
CA SER A 609 27.53 2.14 26.11
C SER A 609 28.46 0.96 26.42
N GLU A 610 27.89 -0.25 26.58
CA GLU A 610 28.63 -1.51 26.82
C GLU A 610 29.21 -2.10 25.53
N LEU A 611 28.59 -1.82 24.38
CA LEU A 611 28.98 -2.39 23.08
C LEU A 611 30.21 -1.67 22.47
N PRO A 612 31.08 -2.39 21.73
CA PRO A 612 32.14 -1.77 20.94
C PRO A 612 31.59 -0.71 19.98
N ARG A 613 32.26 0.44 19.85
CA ARG A 613 31.79 1.56 19.00
C ARG A 613 31.62 1.23 17.50
N SER A 614 32.12 0.10 17.03
CA SER A 614 31.89 -0.39 15.67
C SER A 614 30.60 -1.22 15.51
N SER A 615 29.89 -1.51 16.60
CA SER A 615 28.66 -2.31 16.60
C SER A 615 27.53 -1.64 15.81
N THR A 616 26.59 -2.48 15.37
CA THR A 616 25.37 -2.05 14.68
C THR A 616 24.14 -2.48 15.47
N ILE A 617 23.20 -1.57 15.71
CA ILE A 617 21.86 -1.88 16.21
C ILE A 617 20.90 -1.91 15.02
N TRP A 618 20.12 -2.99 14.87
CA TRP A 618 19.09 -3.09 13.84
C TRP A 618 17.75 -2.59 14.37
N LEU A 619 17.14 -1.67 13.63
CA LEU A 619 15.90 -0.98 13.94
C LEU A 619 14.98 -0.92 12.72
N SER A 620 13.67 -0.83 12.96
CA SER A 620 12.71 -0.48 11.91
C SER A 620 12.84 1.00 11.55
N GLN A 621 12.96 1.34 10.27
CA GLN A 621 12.91 2.72 9.74
C GLN A 621 11.59 3.45 10.06
N ASP A 622 10.54 2.66 10.26
CA ASP A 622 9.19 3.11 10.61
C ASP A 622 8.98 3.14 12.14
N GLY A 623 9.98 2.68 12.90
CA GLY A 623 10.06 2.88 14.34
C GLY A 623 10.33 4.34 14.72
N SER A 624 9.96 4.69 15.95
CA SER A 624 10.02 6.07 16.44
C SER A 624 11.44 6.65 16.47
N HIS A 625 11.54 7.96 16.27
CA HIS A 625 12.82 8.67 16.32
C HIS A 625 13.44 8.61 17.72
N ALA A 626 12.64 8.58 18.79
CA ALA A 626 13.10 8.45 20.17
C ALA A 626 13.88 7.15 20.44
N ILE A 627 13.42 6.02 19.90
CA ILE A 627 14.15 4.74 20.02
C ILE A 627 15.48 4.80 19.28
N HIS A 628 15.54 5.46 18.12
CA HIS A 628 16.80 5.69 17.41
C HIS A 628 17.75 6.59 18.21
N LEU A 629 17.27 7.71 18.76
CA LEU A 629 18.07 8.59 19.62
C LEU A 629 18.61 7.87 20.85
N ALA A 630 17.85 6.95 21.45
CA ALA A 630 18.31 6.14 22.57
C ALA A 630 19.40 5.14 22.17
N ALA A 631 19.34 4.58 20.96
CA ALA A 631 20.39 3.73 20.40
C ALA A 631 21.61 4.53 19.86
N GLU A 632 21.47 5.84 19.64
CA GLU A 632 22.51 6.73 19.11
C GLU A 632 23.14 7.65 20.17
N ALA A 633 22.76 7.52 21.45
CA ALA A 633 23.00 8.53 22.50
C ALA A 633 24.47 8.96 22.69
N ASP A 634 25.43 8.03 22.55
CA ASP A 634 26.88 8.30 22.64
C ASP A 634 27.50 8.81 21.32
N GLY A 635 26.67 9.08 20.29
CA GLY A 635 27.08 9.63 18.99
C GLY A 635 27.94 8.71 18.13
N ALA A 636 28.09 7.43 18.51
CA ALA A 636 29.08 6.52 17.94
C ALA A 636 28.54 5.17 17.44
N MET A 637 27.28 4.81 17.73
CA MET A 637 26.68 3.56 17.23
C MET A 637 26.28 3.65 15.75
N ASN A 638 26.41 2.54 15.02
CA ASN A 638 25.78 2.41 13.71
C ASN A 638 24.33 1.94 13.90
N THR A 639 23.36 2.58 13.23
CA THR A 639 21.99 2.05 13.13
C THR A 639 21.75 1.46 11.74
N LEU A 640 21.45 0.17 11.66
CA LEU A 640 20.84 -0.40 10.48
C LEU A 640 19.34 -0.13 10.56
N SER A 641 18.86 0.83 9.78
CA SER A 641 17.45 1.24 9.75
C SER A 641 16.84 0.74 8.42
N THR A 642 15.93 -0.23 8.49
CA THR A 642 15.27 -0.86 7.31
C THR A 642 13.80 -1.18 7.64
N VAL A 643 13.04 -1.76 6.70
CA VAL A 643 11.83 -2.52 7.08
C VAL A 643 12.15 -3.58 8.13
N SER A 644 11.22 -3.86 9.05
CA SER A 644 11.35 -4.90 10.06
C SER A 644 11.45 -6.30 9.42
N PRO A 645 12.36 -7.18 9.89
CA PRO A 645 12.39 -8.57 9.42
C PRO A 645 11.16 -9.36 9.86
N VAL A 646 10.48 -8.97 10.94
CA VAL A 646 9.28 -9.67 11.41
C VAL A 646 8.09 -9.35 10.52
N ALA A 647 7.92 -8.09 10.10
CA ALA A 647 6.92 -7.70 9.10
C ALA A 647 7.07 -8.49 7.78
N LEU A 648 8.32 -8.76 7.35
CA LEU A 648 8.63 -9.61 6.20
C LEU A 648 8.39 -11.12 6.45
N MET A 649 8.41 -11.58 7.70
CA MET A 649 8.14 -12.97 8.06
C MET A 649 6.64 -13.26 8.24
N LYS A 650 5.85 -12.30 8.74
CA LYS A 650 4.42 -12.47 9.01
C LYS A 650 3.48 -12.10 7.87
N CYS A 651 3.94 -11.31 6.89
CA CYS A 651 3.12 -10.99 5.72
C CYS A 651 2.81 -12.24 4.87
N ILE A 652 3.71 -13.23 4.85
CA ILE A 652 3.55 -14.57 4.26
C ILE A 652 3.06 -15.53 5.34
N LYS A 653 1.82 -16.00 5.23
CA LYS A 653 1.17 -16.88 6.21
C LYS A 653 1.58 -18.33 5.97
N ASN A 654 1.75 -19.10 7.04
CA ASN A 654 2.01 -20.53 6.93
C ASN A 654 0.72 -21.36 6.81
N GLU A 655 0.86 -22.65 6.48
CA GLU A 655 -0.26 -23.57 6.23
C GLU A 655 -1.23 -23.78 7.40
N VAL A 656 -0.89 -23.39 8.64
CA VAL A 656 -1.84 -23.36 9.77
C VAL A 656 -2.58 -22.02 9.79
N GLU A 657 -1.86 -20.91 9.64
CA GLU A 657 -2.43 -19.56 9.58
C GLU A 657 -3.39 -19.41 8.37
N LEU A 658 -3.07 -19.97 7.21
CA LEU A 658 -3.96 -19.99 6.03
C LEU A 658 -5.22 -20.83 6.24
N LYS A 659 -5.12 -21.99 6.92
CA LYS A 659 -6.29 -22.79 7.29
C LYS A 659 -7.15 -22.09 8.34
N GLY A 660 -6.50 -21.36 9.26
CA GLY A 660 -7.15 -20.42 10.16
C GLY A 660 -7.95 -19.38 9.40
N PHE A 661 -7.31 -18.57 8.54
CA PHE A 661 -7.98 -17.54 7.74
C PHE A 661 -9.20 -18.09 6.98
N ARG A 662 -9.07 -19.24 6.31
CA ARG A 662 -10.19 -19.89 5.60
C ARG A 662 -11.31 -20.33 6.56
N SER A 663 -10.97 -20.82 7.77
CA SER A 663 -11.92 -21.11 8.85
C SER A 663 -12.59 -19.87 9.43
N ALA A 664 -11.87 -18.76 9.59
CA ALA A 664 -12.40 -17.47 10.04
C ALA A 664 -13.46 -16.95 9.06
N HIS A 665 -13.17 -16.95 7.76
CA HIS A 665 -14.11 -16.44 6.74
C HIS A 665 -15.33 -17.34 6.49
N ILE A 666 -15.25 -18.65 6.80
CA ILE A 666 -16.44 -19.52 6.84
C ILE A 666 -17.36 -19.12 8.00
N LYS A 667 -16.82 -18.95 9.20
CA LYS A 667 -17.59 -18.49 10.37
C LYS A 667 -18.20 -17.11 10.14
N ASP A 668 -17.39 -16.18 9.66
CA ASP A 668 -17.81 -14.80 9.39
C ASP A 668 -18.86 -14.73 8.28
N GLY A 669 -18.74 -15.57 7.24
CA GLY A 669 -19.75 -15.73 6.20
C GLY A 669 -21.11 -16.20 6.73
N ILE A 670 -21.15 -17.09 7.72
CA ILE A 670 -22.41 -17.48 8.39
C ILE A 670 -23.03 -16.28 9.12
N ALA A 671 -22.25 -15.55 9.92
CA ALA A 671 -22.74 -14.36 10.63
C ALA A 671 -23.23 -13.26 9.68
N VAL A 672 -22.47 -12.96 8.62
CA VAL A 672 -22.82 -11.98 7.59
C VAL A 672 -24.07 -12.39 6.83
N VAL A 673 -24.22 -13.64 6.38
CA VAL A 673 -25.44 -14.09 5.67
C VAL A 673 -26.69 -13.93 6.53
N ARG A 674 -26.62 -14.31 7.81
CA ARG A 674 -27.72 -14.13 8.79
C ARG A 674 -28.07 -12.66 9.00
N PHE A 675 -27.05 -11.81 9.10
CA PHE A 675 -27.21 -10.37 9.20
C PHE A 675 -27.88 -9.77 7.95
N LEU A 676 -27.42 -10.15 6.75
CA LEU A 676 -27.94 -9.66 5.47
C LEU A 676 -29.43 -10.03 5.27
N ARG A 677 -29.85 -11.20 5.75
CA ARG A 677 -31.27 -11.56 5.83
C ARG A 677 -32.00 -10.64 6.81
N TRP A 678 -31.55 -10.61 8.07
CA TRP A 678 -32.22 -9.90 9.16
C TRP A 678 -32.45 -8.42 8.84
N VAL A 679 -31.46 -7.69 8.30
CA VAL A 679 -31.59 -6.26 8.00
C VAL A 679 -32.59 -6.03 6.86
N HIS A 680 -32.53 -6.85 5.81
CA HIS A 680 -33.43 -6.76 4.67
C HIS A 680 -34.89 -7.08 5.07
N GLU A 681 -35.11 -8.12 5.88
CA GLU A 681 -36.43 -8.50 6.38
C GLU A 681 -37.01 -7.48 7.37
N SER A 682 -36.19 -6.95 8.28
CA SER A 682 -36.61 -5.95 9.26
C SER A 682 -37.02 -4.63 8.59
N VAL A 683 -36.17 -4.07 7.72
CA VAL A 683 -36.50 -2.86 6.96
C VAL A 683 -37.66 -3.12 5.99
N SER A 684 -37.75 -4.31 5.39
CA SER A 684 -38.89 -4.67 4.52
C SER A 684 -40.21 -4.84 5.27
N SER A 685 -40.17 -5.15 6.57
CA SER A 685 -41.34 -5.26 7.44
C SER A 685 -41.76 -3.93 8.07
N GLY A 686 -40.99 -2.86 7.86
CA GLY A 686 -41.25 -1.54 8.46
C GLY A 686 -40.77 -1.42 9.90
N VAL A 687 -39.81 -2.24 10.34
CA VAL A 687 -39.11 -2.05 11.62
C VAL A 687 -38.14 -0.87 11.46
N ASN A 688 -38.16 0.06 12.42
CA ASN A 688 -37.20 1.17 12.49
C ASN A 688 -35.83 0.65 12.96
N VAL A 689 -35.05 0.10 12.03
CA VAL A 689 -33.64 -0.29 12.25
C VAL A 689 -32.75 0.94 12.07
N THR A 690 -31.83 1.20 12.99
CA THR A 690 -30.80 2.25 12.85
C THR A 690 -29.47 1.69 12.36
N GLU A 691 -28.56 2.57 11.95
CA GLU A 691 -27.16 2.22 11.68
C GLU A 691 -26.43 1.62 12.91
N ILE A 692 -26.85 2.00 14.13
CA ILE A 692 -26.36 1.38 15.37
C ILE A 692 -26.91 -0.04 15.51
N ASP A 693 -28.21 -0.27 15.29
CA ASP A 693 -28.80 -1.62 15.33
C ASP A 693 -28.17 -2.54 14.27
N VAL A 694 -27.83 -2.00 13.09
CA VAL A 694 -27.06 -2.71 12.05
C VAL A 694 -25.70 -3.16 12.57
N SER A 695 -24.98 -2.26 13.25
CA SER A 695 -23.64 -2.52 13.77
C SER A 695 -23.69 -3.56 14.90
N ASP A 696 -24.60 -3.36 15.85
CA ASP A 696 -24.77 -4.19 17.04
C ASP A 696 -25.25 -5.60 16.67
N LYS A 697 -26.16 -5.73 15.69
CA LYS A 697 -26.67 -7.04 15.29
C LYS A 697 -25.64 -7.89 14.56
N LEU A 698 -24.76 -7.27 13.76
CA LEU A 698 -23.67 -8.00 13.12
C LEU A 698 -22.59 -8.42 14.14
N GLU A 699 -22.33 -7.62 15.17
CA GLU A 699 -21.47 -8.03 16.29
C GLU A 699 -22.11 -9.17 17.12
N GLU A 700 -23.41 -9.10 17.42
CA GLU A 700 -24.18 -10.16 18.09
C GLU A 700 -24.06 -11.51 17.35
N LEU A 701 -24.30 -11.50 16.03
CA LEU A 701 -24.25 -12.69 15.18
C LEU A 701 -22.83 -13.25 15.03
N ARG A 702 -21.79 -12.40 15.06
CA ARG A 702 -20.38 -12.81 15.08
C ARG A 702 -19.96 -13.41 16.42
N HIS A 703 -20.52 -12.92 17.53
CA HIS A 703 -20.27 -13.45 18.88
C HIS A 703 -20.84 -14.86 19.09
N GLU A 704 -21.81 -15.31 18.28
CA GLU A 704 -22.23 -16.72 18.27
C GLU A 704 -21.18 -17.69 17.69
N GLU A 705 -20.20 -17.19 16.92
CA GLU A 705 -19.24 -18.03 16.22
C GLU A 705 -18.02 -18.42 17.06
N GLN A 706 -17.54 -19.65 16.84
CA GLN A 706 -16.41 -20.21 17.57
C GLN A 706 -15.14 -19.36 17.44
N TYR A 707 -14.43 -19.16 18.56
CA TYR A 707 -13.19 -18.36 18.66
C TYR A 707 -13.31 -16.85 18.40
N PHE A 708 -14.52 -16.26 18.36
CA PHE A 708 -14.68 -14.81 18.27
C PHE A 708 -14.03 -14.08 19.45
N MET A 709 -13.33 -12.97 19.17
CA MET A 709 -12.55 -12.17 20.12
C MET A 709 -12.93 -10.67 20.13
N GLY A 710 -13.96 -10.28 19.37
CA GLY A 710 -14.35 -8.89 19.14
C GLY A 710 -14.19 -8.44 17.66
N PRO A 711 -14.73 -7.27 17.28
CA PRO A 711 -14.57 -6.75 15.93
C PRO A 711 -13.13 -6.33 15.61
N SER A 712 -12.71 -6.41 14.34
CA SER A 712 -11.34 -6.07 13.87
C SER A 712 -11.13 -4.58 13.55
N PHE A 713 -12.22 -3.81 13.49
CA PHE A 713 -12.28 -2.34 13.50
C PHE A 713 -13.71 -1.90 13.89
N ALA A 714 -13.95 -0.60 14.04
CA ALA A 714 -15.30 -0.08 14.27
C ALA A 714 -16.17 -0.22 13.01
N THR A 715 -17.27 -0.99 13.08
CA THR A 715 -18.22 -1.18 11.97
C THR A 715 -18.65 0.16 11.35
N ILE A 716 -18.48 0.25 10.04
CA ILE A 716 -18.92 1.34 9.19
C ILE A 716 -20.28 0.93 8.61
N ALA A 717 -21.37 1.42 9.21
CA ALA A 717 -22.73 1.20 8.70
C ALA A 717 -23.33 2.54 8.27
N GLY A 718 -23.37 2.81 6.97
CA GLY A 718 -23.84 4.08 6.40
C GLY A 718 -25.03 3.89 5.46
N ALA A 719 -26.18 4.47 5.81
CA ALA A 719 -27.41 4.41 5.04
C ALA A 719 -27.63 5.70 4.24
N GLY A 720 -27.79 5.56 2.92
CA GLY A 720 -27.94 6.70 2.01
C GLY A 720 -26.72 7.63 2.08
N GLU A 721 -26.97 8.90 2.37
CA GLU A 721 -25.98 9.97 2.46
C GLU A 721 -24.78 9.66 3.37
N ASN A 722 -24.99 8.89 4.44
CA ASN A 722 -23.92 8.48 5.36
C ASN A 722 -22.93 7.49 4.72
N GLY A 723 -23.40 6.63 3.82
CA GLY A 723 -22.55 5.67 3.09
C GLY A 723 -21.49 6.36 2.21
N ALA A 724 -21.72 7.62 1.82
CA ALA A 724 -20.77 8.41 1.06
C ALA A 724 -19.55 8.91 1.87
N ILE A 725 -19.53 8.72 3.20
CA ILE A 725 -18.34 8.97 4.02
C ILE A 725 -17.57 7.65 4.17
N ILE A 726 -16.37 7.61 3.57
CA ILE A 726 -15.59 6.38 3.34
C ILE A 726 -15.37 5.57 4.62
N HIS A 727 -15.00 6.26 5.71
CA HIS A 727 -14.86 5.72 7.08
C HIS A 727 -15.94 6.30 8.02
N TYR A 728 -17.21 6.25 7.60
CA TYR A 728 -18.34 6.66 8.45
C TYR A 728 -18.45 5.79 9.70
N LYS A 729 -18.76 6.37 10.85
CA LYS A 729 -18.96 5.62 12.09
C LYS A 729 -20.27 6.07 12.75
N PRO A 730 -21.33 5.23 12.77
CA PRO A 730 -22.53 5.57 13.51
C PRO A 730 -22.20 5.68 14.99
N SER A 731 -22.88 6.60 15.68
CA SER A 731 -22.55 6.98 17.05
C SER A 731 -23.79 6.94 17.94
N ARG A 732 -23.58 6.49 19.18
CA ARG A 732 -24.65 6.19 20.14
C ARG A 732 -25.22 7.41 20.87
N GLU A 733 -24.53 8.55 20.77
CA GLU A 733 -24.97 9.85 21.26
C GLU A 733 -26.10 10.40 20.34
N GLY A 734 -26.76 11.52 20.69
CA GLY A 734 -27.68 12.25 19.80
C GLY A 734 -28.84 11.47 19.16
N GLU A 735 -29.22 11.87 17.95
CA GLU A 735 -30.22 11.18 17.10
C GLU A 735 -29.51 10.23 16.12
N GLN A 736 -30.10 9.06 15.87
CA GLN A 736 -29.51 7.99 15.05
C GLN A 736 -30.28 7.84 13.73
N ARG A 737 -29.55 7.69 12.62
CA ARG A 737 -30.14 7.51 11.28
C ARG A 737 -30.86 6.16 11.22
N VAL A 738 -32.19 6.21 11.07
CA VAL A 738 -33.02 5.05 10.72
C VAL A 738 -32.78 4.70 9.26
N VAL A 739 -32.59 3.41 8.96
CA VAL A 739 -32.42 2.85 7.61
C VAL A 739 -33.78 2.79 6.91
N LYS A 740 -33.87 3.39 5.72
CA LYS A 740 -35.05 3.48 4.87
C LYS A 740 -35.03 2.39 3.81
N ARG A 741 -36.19 2.10 3.22
CA ARG A 741 -36.34 1.11 2.14
C ARG A 741 -35.55 1.48 0.88
N ASP A 742 -35.38 2.77 0.59
CA ASP A 742 -34.74 3.24 -0.63
C ASP A 742 -33.33 3.82 -0.37
N ASP A 743 -32.75 3.51 0.79
CA ASP A 743 -31.33 3.74 1.03
C ASP A 743 -30.49 2.65 0.34
N MET A 744 -29.36 3.09 -0.23
CA MET A 744 -28.17 2.24 -0.34
C MET A 744 -27.54 2.15 1.06
N LEU A 745 -27.55 0.97 1.67
CA LEU A 745 -26.86 0.67 2.91
C LEU A 745 -25.49 0.06 2.58
N LEU A 746 -24.42 0.77 2.94
CA LEU A 746 -23.05 0.25 2.95
C LEU A 746 -22.78 -0.28 4.37
N VAL A 747 -22.44 -1.56 4.49
CA VAL A 747 -21.94 -2.14 5.74
C VAL A 747 -20.57 -2.73 5.50
N ASP A 748 -19.59 -2.16 6.18
CA ASP A 748 -18.20 -2.59 6.21
C ASP A 748 -17.78 -2.90 7.65
N SER A 749 -17.25 -4.10 7.87
CA SER A 749 -16.95 -4.62 9.20
C SER A 749 -16.20 -5.95 9.15
N GLY A 750 -15.25 -6.14 10.05
CA GLY A 750 -14.55 -7.40 10.23
C GLY A 750 -14.52 -7.88 11.68
N ALA A 751 -14.00 -9.08 11.90
CA ALA A 751 -13.88 -9.71 13.21
C ALA A 751 -12.47 -10.25 13.48
N GLN A 752 -12.07 -10.22 14.76
CA GLN A 752 -10.95 -10.98 15.29
C GLN A 752 -11.46 -12.35 15.74
N TYR A 753 -10.84 -13.42 15.23
CA TYR A 753 -10.98 -14.77 15.71
C TYR A 753 -9.61 -15.29 16.18
N MET A 754 -9.55 -16.24 17.11
CA MET A 754 -8.25 -16.84 17.48
C MET A 754 -7.54 -17.51 16.29
N ASP A 755 -8.30 -17.93 15.28
CA ASP A 755 -7.82 -18.52 14.04
C ASP A 755 -7.78 -17.55 12.84
N GLY A 756 -7.92 -16.23 13.02
CA GLY A 756 -7.70 -15.29 11.93
C GLY A 756 -8.36 -13.93 12.12
N THR A 757 -8.14 -13.03 11.18
CA THR A 757 -8.81 -11.72 11.13
C THR A 757 -9.61 -11.65 9.83
N THR A 758 -10.83 -11.13 9.87
CA THR A 758 -11.65 -10.89 8.66
C THR A 758 -11.76 -9.40 8.36
N ASP A 759 -12.01 -9.12 7.08
CA ASP A 759 -12.48 -7.84 6.58
C ASP A 759 -13.49 -8.08 5.46
N ILE A 760 -14.58 -7.32 5.42
CA ILE A 760 -15.65 -7.50 4.43
C ILE A 760 -16.64 -6.32 4.38
N THR A 761 -16.69 -5.66 3.23
CA THR A 761 -17.74 -4.71 2.86
C THR A 761 -18.80 -5.36 1.95
N ARG A 762 -20.08 -5.14 2.29
CA ARG A 762 -21.21 -5.34 1.37
C ARG A 762 -22.11 -4.10 1.33
N THR A 763 -22.31 -3.57 0.13
CA THR A 763 -23.32 -2.55 -0.17
C THR A 763 -24.61 -3.20 -0.69
N ARG A 764 -25.78 -2.72 -0.25
CA ARG A 764 -27.11 -3.23 -0.66
C ARG A 764 -28.17 -2.13 -0.78
N HIS A 765 -29.10 -2.24 -1.71
CA HIS A 765 -30.32 -1.42 -1.76
C HIS A 765 -31.45 -2.12 -1.00
N MET A 766 -32.04 -1.46 0.01
CA MET A 766 -32.95 -2.13 0.94
C MET A 766 -34.29 -2.60 0.33
N SER A 767 -34.78 -1.94 -0.71
CA SER A 767 -35.95 -2.35 -1.51
C SER A 767 -35.60 -3.16 -2.76
N SER A 768 -34.34 -3.54 -2.95
CA SER A 768 -33.81 -4.20 -4.16
C SER A 768 -34.15 -3.48 -5.49
N SER A 769 -34.44 -2.17 -5.44
CA SER A 769 -34.92 -1.37 -6.58
C SER A 769 -34.08 -0.10 -6.87
N PRO A 770 -32.73 -0.21 -6.97
CA PRO A 770 -31.84 0.94 -7.12
C PRO A 770 -32.00 1.72 -8.43
N THR A 771 -31.66 3.02 -8.40
CA THR A 771 -31.71 3.92 -9.56
C THR A 771 -30.74 3.48 -10.67
N PRO A 772 -30.92 3.93 -11.93
CA PRO A 772 -29.97 3.66 -13.01
C PRO A 772 -28.53 4.06 -12.68
N GLU A 773 -28.36 5.18 -11.98
CA GLU A 773 -27.06 5.73 -11.58
C GLU A 773 -26.42 4.85 -10.50
N GLN A 774 -27.18 4.47 -9.46
CA GLN A 774 -26.73 3.55 -8.42
C GLN A 774 -26.33 2.18 -8.99
N ARG A 775 -27.09 1.62 -9.95
CA ARG A 775 -26.71 0.35 -10.60
C ARG A 775 -25.44 0.50 -11.43
N LEU A 776 -25.30 1.60 -12.17
CA LEU A 776 -24.15 1.86 -13.01
C LEU A 776 -22.86 2.01 -12.19
N THR A 777 -22.91 2.70 -11.05
CA THR A 777 -21.77 2.85 -10.15
C THR A 777 -21.48 1.55 -9.39
N PHE A 778 -22.50 0.88 -8.84
CA PHE A 778 -22.39 -0.44 -8.18
C PHE A 778 -21.67 -1.47 -9.07
N THR A 779 -22.14 -1.58 -10.31
CA THR A 779 -21.58 -2.52 -11.28
C THR A 779 -20.15 -2.14 -11.68
N ARG A 780 -19.81 -0.85 -11.78
CA ARG A 780 -18.43 -0.42 -12.09
C ARG A 780 -17.46 -0.67 -10.94
N VAL A 781 -17.90 -0.49 -9.69
CA VAL A 781 -17.12 -0.88 -8.52
C VAL A 781 -16.88 -2.39 -8.53
N LEU A 782 -17.92 -3.20 -8.76
CA LEU A 782 -17.78 -4.67 -8.80
C LEU A 782 -16.91 -5.15 -9.97
N LYS A 783 -17.02 -4.54 -11.16
CA LYS A 783 -16.11 -4.83 -12.29
C LYS A 783 -14.65 -4.54 -11.94
N GLY A 784 -14.39 -3.51 -11.15
CA GLY A 784 -13.08 -3.23 -10.58
C GLY A 784 -12.57 -4.39 -9.72
N GLN A 785 -13.38 -4.81 -8.75
CA GLN A 785 -13.06 -5.92 -7.85
C GLN A 785 -12.81 -7.22 -8.63
N ILE A 786 -13.71 -7.60 -9.54
CA ILE A 786 -13.56 -8.82 -10.36
C ILE A 786 -12.26 -8.77 -11.18
N LEU A 787 -11.90 -7.61 -11.74
CA LEU A 787 -10.69 -7.48 -12.56
C LEU A 787 -9.40 -7.55 -11.72
N LEU A 788 -9.43 -7.20 -10.44
CA LEU A 788 -8.32 -7.41 -9.51
C LEU A 788 -8.31 -8.85 -8.98
N GLY A 789 -9.39 -9.31 -8.35
CA GLY A 789 -9.54 -10.66 -7.78
C GLY A 789 -9.42 -11.82 -8.77
N THR A 790 -9.47 -11.57 -10.09
CA THR A 790 -9.15 -12.57 -11.15
C THR A 790 -7.82 -12.33 -11.87
N ALA A 791 -7.00 -11.38 -11.41
CA ALA A 791 -5.73 -11.06 -12.05
C ALA A 791 -4.72 -12.21 -11.96
N VAL A 792 -4.03 -12.49 -13.07
CA VAL A 792 -2.87 -13.39 -13.12
C VAL A 792 -1.64 -12.56 -13.51
N PHE A 793 -0.62 -12.57 -12.67
CA PHE A 793 0.54 -11.68 -12.78
C PHE A 793 1.86 -12.36 -12.36
N PRO A 794 3.04 -11.81 -12.72
CA PRO A 794 4.32 -12.39 -12.34
C PRO A 794 4.54 -12.37 -10.82
N LYS A 795 5.05 -13.48 -10.28
CA LYS A 795 5.46 -13.60 -8.87
C LYS A 795 6.48 -12.51 -8.50
N GLY A 796 6.25 -11.82 -7.39
CA GLY A 796 7.08 -10.69 -6.93
C GLY A 796 6.69 -9.32 -7.52
N SER A 797 5.58 -9.19 -8.23
CA SER A 797 5.03 -7.88 -8.63
C SER A 797 4.53 -7.11 -7.40
N THR A 798 4.75 -5.79 -7.33
CA THR A 798 4.27 -4.94 -6.23
C THR A 798 2.81 -4.50 -6.44
N GLY A 799 2.06 -4.29 -5.35
CA GLY A 799 0.60 -4.06 -5.44
C GLY A 799 0.21 -2.77 -6.17
N ASN A 800 1.10 -1.76 -6.20
CA ASN A 800 0.89 -0.53 -6.96
C ASN A 800 0.82 -0.73 -8.49
N LEU A 801 1.20 -1.91 -9.00
CA LEU A 801 1.03 -2.28 -10.42
C LEU A 801 -0.38 -2.82 -10.70
N LEU A 802 -1.06 -3.36 -9.68
CA LEU A 802 -2.37 -4.00 -9.79
C LEU A 802 -3.52 -3.02 -9.52
N GLU A 803 -3.31 -2.04 -8.64
CA GLU A 803 -4.18 -0.88 -8.35
C GLU A 803 -5.05 -0.40 -9.54
N THR A 804 -4.44 -0.14 -10.70
CA THR A 804 -5.15 0.40 -11.88
C THR A 804 -6.29 -0.51 -12.38
N LEU A 805 -6.23 -1.82 -12.12
CA LEU A 805 -7.28 -2.78 -12.49
C LEU A 805 -8.61 -2.43 -11.82
N ALA A 806 -8.59 -2.23 -10.49
CA ALA A 806 -9.80 -1.94 -9.72
C ALA A 806 -10.42 -0.58 -10.05
N ARG A 807 -9.60 0.39 -10.49
CA ARG A 807 -10.05 1.73 -10.89
C ARG A 807 -10.57 1.82 -12.32
N LYS A 808 -10.13 0.91 -13.21
CA LYS A 808 -10.33 1.00 -14.66
C LYS A 808 -11.78 1.27 -15.06
N ALA A 809 -12.72 0.54 -14.48
CA ALA A 809 -14.15 0.63 -14.82
C ALA A 809 -14.81 1.95 -14.37
N LEU A 810 -14.25 2.66 -13.38
CA LEU A 810 -14.69 3.99 -12.96
C LEU A 810 -14.00 5.09 -13.77
N TRP A 811 -12.69 4.95 -14.03
CA TRP A 811 -11.91 5.89 -14.86
C TRP A 811 -12.46 6.00 -16.29
N ASP A 812 -12.99 4.91 -16.85
CA ASP A 812 -13.67 4.90 -18.17
C ASP A 812 -14.90 5.82 -18.27
N VAL A 813 -15.42 6.31 -17.14
CA VAL A 813 -16.51 7.31 -17.06
C VAL A 813 -16.14 8.54 -16.21
N GLY A 814 -14.85 8.73 -15.92
CA GLY A 814 -14.34 9.89 -15.18
C GLY A 814 -14.56 9.86 -13.66
N LEU A 815 -14.98 8.72 -13.10
CA LEU A 815 -15.22 8.53 -11.66
C LEU A 815 -13.98 7.93 -10.98
N ASN A 816 -13.85 8.08 -9.65
CA ASN A 816 -12.72 7.55 -8.87
C ASN A 816 -13.09 7.42 -7.37
N TYR A 817 -12.23 6.81 -6.56
CA TYR A 817 -12.32 6.75 -5.09
C TYR A 817 -11.03 7.22 -4.40
N ALA A 818 -11.17 7.73 -3.17
CA ALA A 818 -10.12 8.48 -2.46
C ALA A 818 -9.40 7.70 -1.33
N HIS A 819 -9.32 6.38 -1.45
CA HIS A 819 -8.57 5.47 -0.59
C HIS A 819 -7.71 4.51 -1.46
N GLY A 820 -6.99 3.59 -0.82
CA GLY A 820 -6.31 2.49 -1.51
C GLY A 820 -7.30 1.49 -2.13
N THR A 821 -6.78 0.42 -2.71
CA THR A 821 -7.56 -0.68 -3.30
C THR A 821 -7.42 -1.98 -2.49
N GLY A 822 -6.46 -2.02 -1.55
CA GLY A 822 -6.31 -3.10 -0.59
C GLY A 822 -5.07 -2.92 0.29
N HIS A 823 -5.07 -3.61 1.43
CA HIS A 823 -3.96 -3.72 2.37
C HIS A 823 -3.69 -5.19 2.68
N GLY A 824 -2.50 -5.52 3.18
CA GLY A 824 -2.30 -6.83 3.78
C GLY A 824 -3.16 -7.00 5.03
N VAL A 825 -3.43 -8.25 5.44
CA VAL A 825 -4.20 -8.56 6.67
C VAL A 825 -3.43 -9.54 7.56
N GLY A 826 -3.33 -9.26 8.86
CA GLY A 826 -2.57 -10.06 9.83
C GLY A 826 -3.36 -11.22 10.44
N HIS A 827 -2.70 -12.30 10.86
CA HIS A 827 -3.38 -13.47 11.44
C HIS A 827 -3.71 -13.28 12.94
N PHE A 828 -4.97 -12.98 13.24
CA PHE A 828 -5.43 -12.56 14.58
C PHE A 828 -4.55 -11.39 15.07
N LEU A 829 -4.38 -10.38 14.22
CA LEU A 829 -3.50 -9.21 14.42
C LEU A 829 -4.19 -7.97 13.82
N ASN A 830 -3.43 -6.92 13.50
CA ASN A 830 -3.96 -5.74 12.83
C ASN A 830 -4.65 -6.14 11.52
N VAL A 831 -5.85 -5.61 11.30
CA VAL A 831 -6.58 -5.82 10.03
C VAL A 831 -5.86 -5.15 8.85
N HIS A 832 -5.22 -4.01 9.10
CA HIS A 832 -4.25 -3.40 8.19
C HIS A 832 -2.83 -3.86 8.57
N GLU A 833 -2.26 -4.79 7.80
CA GLU A 833 -0.90 -5.31 7.97
C GLU A 833 0.01 -4.91 6.79
N GLY A 834 1.10 -4.20 7.09
CA GLY A 834 2.20 -3.95 6.16
C GLY A 834 3.24 -5.09 6.12
N PRO A 835 4.24 -5.03 5.21
CA PRO A 835 4.62 -3.87 4.40
C PRO A 835 4.06 -3.83 2.97
N SER A 836 3.37 -4.88 2.52
CA SER A 836 2.73 -4.92 1.19
C SER A 836 1.31 -4.34 1.21
N GLY A 837 0.87 -3.79 0.09
CA GLY A 837 -0.50 -3.28 -0.10
C GLY A 837 -0.78 -2.93 -1.55
N ILE A 838 -2.05 -2.75 -1.90
CA ILE A 838 -2.53 -2.47 -3.25
C ILE A 838 -3.03 -1.02 -3.31
N GLY A 839 -2.17 -0.11 -3.74
CA GLY A 839 -2.49 1.32 -3.83
C GLY A 839 -1.54 2.10 -4.72
N ALA A 840 -1.97 3.27 -5.19
CA ALA A 840 -1.24 4.07 -6.18
C ALA A 840 0.16 4.57 -5.76
N ALA A 841 0.49 4.54 -4.47
CA ALA A 841 1.81 4.93 -3.97
C ALA A 841 2.82 3.78 -4.07
N LEU A 842 4.05 4.09 -4.52
CA LEU A 842 5.17 3.14 -4.48
C LEU A 842 5.60 2.89 -3.04
N MET A 843 5.26 1.72 -2.51
CA MET A 843 5.67 1.27 -1.17
C MET A 843 7.11 0.73 -1.22
N ALA A 844 8.09 1.56 -0.87
CA ALA A 844 9.52 1.22 -0.96
C ALA A 844 9.98 0.05 -0.05
N SER A 845 9.10 -0.43 0.84
CA SER A 845 9.29 -1.58 1.73
C SER A 845 8.52 -2.83 1.30
N ASP A 846 7.75 -2.79 0.20
CA ASP A 846 7.00 -3.95 -0.32
C ASP A 846 7.99 -5.01 -0.89
N PRO A 847 8.05 -6.24 -0.33
CA PRO A 847 8.86 -7.34 -0.88
C PRO A 847 8.35 -7.88 -2.23
N GLY A 848 7.17 -7.46 -2.68
CA GLY A 848 6.50 -7.99 -3.87
C GLY A 848 5.62 -9.21 -3.54
N ILE A 849 4.53 -9.35 -4.30
CA ILE A 849 3.45 -10.28 -3.99
C ILE A 849 3.84 -11.73 -4.30
N VAL A 850 3.72 -12.60 -3.29
CA VAL A 850 4.06 -14.04 -3.34
C VAL A 850 2.98 -14.89 -2.66
N PRO A 851 2.91 -16.21 -2.93
CA PRO A 851 1.88 -17.08 -2.38
C PRO A 851 1.86 -17.11 -0.86
N GLY A 852 0.67 -17.28 -0.28
CA GLY A 852 0.45 -17.26 1.17
C GLY A 852 0.34 -15.86 1.77
N MET A 853 0.43 -14.79 0.98
CA MET A 853 -0.03 -13.45 1.41
C MET A 853 -1.57 -13.37 1.39
N ILE A 854 -2.14 -12.56 2.28
CA ILE A 854 -3.57 -12.21 2.32
C ILE A 854 -3.68 -10.70 2.12
N PHE A 855 -4.57 -10.25 1.25
CA PHE A 855 -4.91 -8.84 1.00
C PHE A 855 -6.44 -8.61 1.03
N SER A 856 -6.88 -7.38 1.26
CA SER A 856 -8.21 -6.92 0.82
C SER A 856 -8.22 -6.56 -0.68
N ASP A 857 -9.39 -6.64 -1.30
CA ASP A 857 -9.72 -6.14 -2.64
C ASP A 857 -11.00 -5.31 -2.50
N GLU A 858 -10.84 -4.01 -2.19
CA GLU A 858 -11.82 -3.09 -1.57
C GLU A 858 -12.30 -1.89 -2.42
N PRO A 859 -12.42 -1.94 -3.77
CA PRO A 859 -12.80 -0.75 -4.54
C PRO A 859 -14.15 -0.14 -4.12
N GLY A 860 -14.30 1.17 -4.35
CA GLY A 860 -15.51 1.89 -4.00
C GLY A 860 -15.86 3.08 -4.89
N TYR A 861 -16.98 3.73 -4.57
CA TYR A 861 -17.45 4.97 -5.16
C TYR A 861 -18.35 5.71 -4.16
N TYR A 862 -18.26 7.04 -4.07
CA TYR A 862 -18.89 7.82 -3.01
C TYR A 862 -19.46 9.13 -3.58
N GLU A 863 -20.78 9.20 -3.72
CA GLU A 863 -21.52 10.38 -4.17
C GLU A 863 -21.92 11.21 -2.94
N VAL A 864 -21.16 12.26 -2.66
CA VAL A 864 -21.19 12.99 -1.39
C VAL A 864 -22.55 13.66 -1.17
N GLY A 865 -23.31 13.14 -0.20
CA GLY A 865 -24.66 13.61 0.14
C GLY A 865 -25.79 12.72 -0.40
N GLU A 866 -25.50 11.70 -1.20
CA GLU A 866 -26.49 10.84 -1.85
C GLU A 866 -26.33 9.37 -1.45
N TYR A 867 -25.19 8.74 -1.77
CA TYR A 867 -24.91 7.33 -1.44
C TYR A 867 -23.43 6.99 -1.58
N GLY A 868 -23.00 5.90 -0.92
CA GLY A 868 -21.71 5.28 -1.18
C GLY A 868 -21.82 3.80 -1.47
N ILE A 869 -20.77 3.27 -2.10
CA ILE A 869 -20.62 1.88 -2.50
C ILE A 869 -19.18 1.47 -2.23
N ARG A 870 -19.00 0.33 -1.57
CA ARG A 870 -17.74 -0.42 -1.58
C ARG A 870 -18.07 -1.91 -1.72
N HIS A 871 -17.21 -2.61 -2.44
CA HIS A 871 -17.22 -4.08 -2.52
C HIS A 871 -15.86 -4.55 -2.07
N GLU A 872 -15.86 -5.40 -1.04
CA GLU A 872 -14.62 -5.87 -0.45
C GLU A 872 -14.70 -7.32 -0.05
N ASP A 873 -13.65 -8.06 -0.39
CA ASP A 873 -13.39 -9.40 0.07
C ASP A 873 -11.90 -9.52 0.37
N LEU A 874 -11.53 -10.41 1.30
CA LEU A 874 -10.14 -10.83 1.43
C LEU A 874 -9.80 -11.88 0.37
N VAL A 875 -8.59 -11.78 -0.16
CA VAL A 875 -8.01 -12.64 -1.19
C VAL A 875 -6.70 -13.27 -0.70
N GLU A 876 -6.58 -14.59 -0.88
CA GLU A 876 -5.34 -15.34 -0.69
C GLU A 876 -4.53 -15.35 -1.99
N VAL A 877 -3.22 -15.10 -1.92
CA VAL A 877 -2.33 -15.22 -3.08
C VAL A 877 -1.93 -16.69 -3.29
N ILE A 878 -2.19 -17.21 -4.49
CA ILE A 878 -1.93 -18.60 -4.87
C ILE A 878 -1.03 -18.68 -6.12
N GLU A 879 -0.36 -19.83 -6.33
CA GLU A 879 0.37 -20.09 -7.58
C GLU A 879 -0.58 -20.53 -8.70
N ILE A 880 -0.53 -19.84 -9.84
CA ILE A 880 -1.41 -20.11 -10.98
C ILE A 880 -0.71 -21.07 -11.95
N ASN A 881 -0.99 -22.35 -11.75
CA ASN A 881 -0.69 -23.43 -12.68
C ASN A 881 -1.99 -23.94 -13.34
N LYS A 882 -1.94 -24.99 -14.16
CA LYS A 882 -3.12 -25.51 -14.88
C LYS A 882 -4.19 -26.14 -13.99
N ASP A 883 -3.87 -26.47 -12.75
CA ASP A 883 -4.75 -27.19 -11.82
C ASP A 883 -5.06 -26.38 -10.55
N ALA A 884 -4.69 -25.10 -10.53
CA ALA A 884 -5.14 -24.13 -9.53
C ALA A 884 -6.66 -23.86 -9.66
N ASP A 885 -7.33 -23.60 -8.53
CA ASP A 885 -8.74 -23.21 -8.47
C ASP A 885 -8.89 -21.72 -8.80
N HIS A 886 -8.74 -21.38 -10.08
CA HIS A 886 -8.79 -20.00 -10.58
C HIS A 886 -9.35 -19.96 -12.01
N ILE A 887 -10.17 -18.95 -12.32
CA ILE A 887 -10.95 -18.86 -13.57
C ILE A 887 -10.09 -18.97 -14.84
N PHE A 888 -8.87 -18.43 -14.82
CA PHE A 888 -7.93 -18.48 -15.96
C PHE A 888 -6.91 -19.63 -15.92
N ALA A 889 -6.89 -20.47 -14.87
CA ALA A 889 -5.89 -21.54 -14.68
C ALA A 889 -5.76 -22.48 -15.88
N LYS A 890 -6.89 -22.97 -16.41
CA LYS A 890 -6.92 -23.89 -17.56
C LYS A 890 -6.42 -23.25 -18.87
N GLY A 891 -6.39 -21.91 -18.95
CA GLY A 891 -5.85 -21.15 -20.08
C GLY A 891 -4.33 -20.95 -20.06
N MET A 892 -3.63 -21.35 -18.99
CA MET A 892 -2.20 -21.07 -18.83
C MET A 892 -1.32 -21.73 -19.91
N VAL A 893 -0.66 -20.91 -20.73
CA VAL A 893 0.17 -21.38 -21.87
C VAL A 893 1.62 -21.71 -21.49
N GLY A 894 2.15 -21.15 -20.40
CA GLY A 894 3.54 -21.38 -19.98
C GLY A 894 4.00 -20.47 -18.85
N ASN A 895 5.29 -20.51 -18.53
CA ASN A 895 5.94 -19.70 -17.50
C ASN A 895 7.05 -18.84 -18.14
N PHE A 896 6.89 -17.51 -18.15
CA PHE A 896 7.86 -16.61 -18.76
C PHE A 896 9.16 -16.55 -17.95
N SER A 897 10.27 -16.95 -18.58
CA SER A 897 11.62 -16.96 -17.98
C SER A 897 11.74 -17.75 -16.66
N GLY A 898 10.77 -18.61 -16.34
CA GLY A 898 10.74 -19.38 -15.09
C GLY A 898 10.19 -18.62 -13.87
N ALA A 899 9.84 -17.34 -13.98
CA ALA A 899 9.44 -16.49 -12.85
C ALA A 899 8.23 -17.00 -12.04
N GLY A 900 7.31 -17.72 -12.69
CA GLY A 900 6.06 -18.18 -12.11
C GLY A 900 4.95 -17.14 -12.22
N ALA A 901 3.70 -17.64 -12.28
CA ALA A 901 2.50 -16.83 -12.24
C ALA A 901 1.82 -17.00 -10.88
N VAL A 902 1.31 -15.90 -10.35
CA VAL A 902 0.47 -15.86 -9.16
C VAL A 902 -0.83 -15.14 -9.49
N GLY A 903 -1.81 -15.30 -8.60
CA GLY A 903 -3.13 -14.69 -8.71
C GLY A 903 -3.87 -14.84 -7.39
N PHE A 904 -5.12 -14.42 -7.36
CA PHE A 904 -5.91 -14.33 -6.15
C PHE A 904 -6.95 -15.46 -6.04
N TYR A 905 -7.23 -15.87 -4.81
CA TYR A 905 -8.33 -16.76 -4.44
C TYR A 905 -9.11 -16.09 -3.31
N THR A 906 -10.30 -15.58 -3.63
CA THR A 906 -11.19 -14.89 -2.70
C THR A 906 -11.58 -15.82 -1.54
N ILE A 907 -11.27 -15.46 -0.30
CA ILE A 907 -11.58 -16.25 0.91
C ILE A 907 -12.84 -15.76 1.64
N SER A 908 -13.24 -14.49 1.50
CA SER A 908 -14.51 -13.99 2.03
C SER A 908 -15.72 -14.60 1.30
N LEU A 909 -16.80 -14.87 2.06
CA LEU A 909 -17.97 -15.64 1.60
C LEU A 909 -19.29 -14.93 1.95
N ALA A 910 -19.73 -13.99 1.12
CA ALA A 910 -21.08 -13.41 1.21
C ALA A 910 -21.60 -13.00 -0.17
N PRO A 911 -22.91 -13.19 -0.47
CA PRO A 911 -23.45 -12.81 -1.78
C PRO A 911 -23.36 -11.29 -2.04
N HIS A 912 -23.22 -10.93 -3.31
CA HIS A 912 -23.40 -9.57 -3.80
C HIS A 912 -24.84 -9.47 -4.30
N GLN A 913 -25.58 -8.41 -3.95
CA GLN A 913 -26.98 -8.27 -4.31
C GLN A 913 -27.14 -8.11 -5.83
N THR A 914 -27.53 -9.18 -6.52
CA THR A 914 -27.61 -9.23 -8.00
C THR A 914 -28.62 -8.24 -8.58
N ALA A 915 -29.65 -7.84 -7.80
CA ALA A 915 -30.61 -6.81 -8.16
C ALA A 915 -30.00 -5.39 -8.34
N CYS A 916 -28.79 -5.15 -7.81
CA CYS A 916 -28.06 -3.91 -8.00
C CYS A 916 -27.19 -3.88 -9.27
N LEU A 917 -27.13 -4.97 -10.04
CA LEU A 917 -26.28 -5.08 -11.23
C LEU A 917 -26.96 -4.57 -12.51
N ASP A 918 -26.22 -3.77 -13.28
CA ASP A 918 -26.48 -3.55 -14.69
C ASP A 918 -25.76 -4.63 -15.51
N VAL A 919 -26.44 -5.76 -15.69
CA VAL A 919 -25.96 -6.93 -16.44
C VAL A 919 -25.66 -6.61 -17.93
N SER A 920 -26.06 -5.43 -18.44
CA SER A 920 -25.72 -5.02 -19.81
C SER A 920 -24.25 -4.59 -19.98
N ILE A 921 -23.59 -4.11 -18.92
CA ILE A 921 -22.17 -3.68 -18.96
C ILE A 921 -21.18 -4.71 -18.39
N LEU A 922 -21.68 -5.86 -17.93
CA LEU A 922 -20.85 -7.01 -17.58
C LEU A 922 -20.45 -7.80 -18.83
N ASP A 923 -19.24 -8.36 -18.86
CA ASP A 923 -18.82 -9.37 -19.83
C ASP A 923 -19.12 -10.80 -19.35
N ASP A 924 -18.91 -11.80 -20.22
CA ASP A 924 -19.28 -13.18 -19.91
C ASP A 924 -18.33 -13.86 -18.91
N ASN A 925 -17.08 -13.39 -18.74
CA ASN A 925 -16.18 -13.85 -17.68
C ASN A 925 -16.58 -13.26 -16.33
N GLU A 926 -17.01 -12.00 -16.29
CA GLU A 926 -17.49 -11.35 -15.07
C GLU A 926 -18.79 -11.99 -14.57
N ILE A 927 -19.76 -12.25 -15.47
CA ILE A 927 -20.99 -13.00 -15.14
C ILE A 927 -20.64 -14.42 -14.66
N LYS A 928 -19.69 -15.10 -15.32
CA LYS A 928 -19.22 -16.42 -14.90
C LYS A 928 -18.58 -16.39 -13.52
N TYR A 929 -17.71 -15.41 -13.23
CA TYR A 929 -17.06 -15.26 -11.93
C TYR A 929 -18.09 -15.06 -10.82
N ILE A 930 -19.07 -14.16 -11.00
CA ILE A 930 -20.12 -13.92 -9.98
C ILE A 930 -20.91 -15.21 -9.72
N ASN A 931 -21.31 -15.91 -10.78
CA ASN A 931 -22.07 -17.16 -10.68
C ASN A 931 -21.26 -18.29 -10.01
N ASP A 932 -19.98 -18.47 -10.36
CA ASP A 932 -19.09 -19.47 -9.74
C ASP A 932 -18.81 -19.14 -8.26
N TYR A 933 -18.59 -17.86 -7.95
CA TYR A 933 -18.39 -17.36 -6.59
C TYR A 933 -19.65 -17.60 -5.74
N HIS A 934 -20.84 -17.19 -6.20
CA HIS A 934 -22.11 -17.44 -5.50
C HIS A 934 -22.39 -18.94 -5.32
N ALA A 935 -22.17 -19.76 -6.35
CA ALA A 935 -22.30 -21.21 -6.24
C ALA A 935 -21.30 -21.83 -5.24
N ARG A 936 -20.13 -21.21 -5.03
CA ARG A 936 -19.15 -21.59 -4.00
C ARG A 936 -19.58 -21.13 -2.60
N VAL A 937 -20.12 -19.92 -2.44
CA VAL A 937 -20.67 -19.43 -1.16
C VAL A 937 -21.80 -20.35 -0.69
N LEU A 938 -22.82 -20.58 -1.53
CA LEU A 938 -23.94 -21.48 -1.21
C LEU A 938 -23.48 -22.90 -0.88
N ARG A 939 -22.55 -23.46 -1.67
CA ARG A 939 -21.99 -24.81 -1.43
C ARG A 939 -21.19 -24.92 -0.14
N THR A 940 -20.60 -23.82 0.35
CA THR A 940 -19.76 -23.83 1.56
C THR A 940 -20.57 -23.56 2.82
N LEU A 941 -21.41 -22.52 2.79
CA LEU A 941 -22.18 -22.07 3.96
C LEU A 941 -23.50 -22.81 4.11
N GLY A 942 -24.16 -23.17 3.00
CA GLY A 942 -25.50 -23.76 3.00
C GLY A 942 -25.64 -25.03 3.86
N PRO A 943 -24.73 -26.02 3.75
CA PRO A 943 -24.75 -27.20 4.61
C PRO A 943 -24.63 -26.86 6.11
N ILE A 944 -23.80 -25.86 6.45
CA ILE A 944 -23.58 -25.43 7.85
C ILE A 944 -24.84 -24.74 8.41
N LEU A 945 -25.54 -23.94 7.60
CA LEU A 945 -26.82 -23.34 7.98
C LEU A 945 -27.88 -24.43 8.24
N LEU A 946 -28.01 -25.40 7.34
CA LEU A 946 -28.95 -26.51 7.48
C LEU A 946 -28.64 -27.41 8.69
N ASP A 947 -27.38 -27.79 8.91
CA ASP A 947 -26.95 -28.59 10.07
C ASP A 947 -27.17 -27.87 11.41
N ARG A 948 -27.18 -26.53 11.41
CA ARG A 948 -27.53 -25.69 12.57
C ARG A 948 -29.04 -25.42 12.70
N GLY A 949 -29.87 -25.85 11.75
CA GLY A 949 -31.31 -25.59 11.72
C GLY A 949 -31.71 -24.18 11.27
N LEU A 950 -30.79 -23.43 10.67
CA LEU A 950 -30.98 -22.05 10.18
C LEU A 950 -31.58 -22.05 8.76
N THR A 951 -32.76 -22.66 8.61
CA THR A 951 -33.39 -22.89 7.29
C THR A 951 -33.75 -21.58 6.57
N GLU A 952 -34.26 -20.58 7.27
CA GLU A 952 -34.60 -19.27 6.69
C GLU A 952 -33.36 -18.55 6.12
N ASP A 953 -32.22 -18.68 6.81
CA ASP A 953 -30.94 -18.13 6.37
C ASP A 953 -30.35 -18.90 5.17
N TYR A 954 -30.62 -20.22 5.09
CA TYR A 954 -30.33 -21.02 3.91
C TYR A 954 -31.19 -20.63 2.71
N GLU A 955 -32.50 -20.47 2.87
CA GLU A 955 -33.43 -20.08 1.81
C GLU A 955 -33.13 -18.68 1.27
N PHE A 956 -32.77 -17.74 2.17
CA PHE A 956 -32.24 -16.43 1.78
C PHE A 956 -30.94 -16.57 0.97
N LEU A 957 -29.99 -17.39 1.43
CA LEU A 957 -28.71 -17.58 0.72
C LEU A 957 -28.89 -18.23 -0.66
N GLU A 958 -29.73 -19.25 -0.79
CA GLU A 958 -30.00 -19.92 -2.06
C GLU A 958 -30.57 -18.95 -3.10
N LYS A 959 -31.52 -18.10 -2.67
CA LYS A 959 -32.10 -17.03 -3.49
C LYS A 959 -31.07 -15.98 -3.91
N GLU A 960 -30.25 -15.49 -2.96
CA GLU A 960 -29.26 -14.44 -3.22
C GLU A 960 -28.05 -14.94 -4.03
N CYS A 961 -27.77 -16.25 -4.01
CA CYS A 961 -26.78 -16.92 -4.84
C CYS A 961 -27.34 -17.50 -6.16
N ALA A 962 -28.58 -17.16 -6.54
CA ALA A 962 -29.18 -17.62 -7.79
C ALA A 962 -28.40 -17.07 -9.03
N PRO A 963 -28.11 -17.90 -10.04
CA PRO A 963 -27.21 -17.54 -11.13
C PRO A 963 -27.80 -16.48 -12.07
N ILE A 964 -27.00 -15.45 -12.35
CA ILE A 964 -27.29 -14.39 -13.32
C ILE A 964 -27.36 -14.99 -14.73
N GLN A 965 -28.43 -14.67 -15.46
CA GLN A 965 -28.59 -14.97 -16.88
C GLN A 965 -28.82 -13.65 -17.64
N ARG A 966 -28.09 -13.43 -18.75
CA ARG A 966 -28.48 -12.38 -19.71
C ARG A 966 -29.85 -12.74 -20.28
N SER A 967 -30.83 -11.84 -20.20
CA SER A 967 -32.16 -12.14 -20.74
C SER A 967 -32.11 -12.27 -22.26
N ALA A 968 -32.63 -13.39 -22.79
CA ALA A 968 -32.59 -13.67 -24.24
C ALA A 968 -33.29 -12.60 -25.09
N ALA A 969 -34.19 -11.81 -24.48
CA ALA A 969 -34.82 -10.65 -25.10
C ALA A 969 -33.82 -9.59 -25.61
N ILE A 970 -32.67 -9.42 -24.95
CA ILE A 970 -31.62 -8.45 -25.36
C ILE A 970 -30.90 -8.92 -26.64
N LEU A 971 -30.83 -10.22 -26.91
CA LEU A 971 -30.30 -10.75 -28.18
C LEU A 971 -31.25 -10.51 -29.37
N ILE A 972 -32.55 -10.29 -29.11
CA ILE A 972 -33.55 -10.06 -30.16
C ILE A 972 -33.46 -8.63 -30.74
N SER A 973 -33.05 -7.64 -29.95
CA SER A 973 -32.88 -6.26 -30.44
C SER A 973 -31.68 -6.05 -31.38
N ALA A 974 -30.81 -7.05 -31.53
CA ALA A 974 -29.57 -6.96 -32.32
C ALA A 974 -29.67 -7.56 -33.75
N THR A 975 -30.80 -8.15 -34.17
CA THR A 975 -30.93 -8.78 -35.51
C THR A 975 -32.17 -8.32 -36.31
N PRO A 976 -32.07 -7.22 -37.09
CA PRO A 976 -33.10 -6.84 -38.07
C PRO A 976 -33.43 -7.97 -39.07
N LEU A 977 -32.47 -8.86 -39.34
CA LEU A 977 -32.59 -10.00 -40.23
C LEU A 977 -33.69 -10.99 -39.83
N ALA A 978 -33.96 -11.19 -38.53
CA ALA A 978 -35.00 -12.11 -38.08
C ALA A 978 -36.40 -11.61 -38.47
N VAL A 979 -36.66 -10.31 -38.30
CA VAL A 979 -37.93 -9.67 -38.68
C VAL A 979 -38.11 -9.64 -40.21
N ILE A 980 -37.02 -9.41 -40.95
CA ILE A 980 -37.03 -9.48 -42.42
C ILE A 980 -37.32 -10.90 -42.91
N GLY A 981 -36.76 -11.93 -42.28
CA GLY A 981 -37.04 -13.34 -42.59
C GLY A 981 -38.52 -13.70 -42.43
N VAL A 982 -39.16 -13.28 -41.32
CA VAL A 982 -40.60 -13.54 -41.10
C VAL A 982 -41.47 -12.73 -42.07
N LEU A 983 -41.17 -11.44 -42.31
CA LEU A 983 -41.93 -10.62 -43.26
C LEU A 983 -41.78 -11.09 -44.71
N SER A 984 -40.61 -11.58 -45.12
CA SER A 984 -40.41 -12.08 -46.49
C SER A 984 -41.08 -13.44 -46.73
N LEU A 985 -41.30 -14.26 -45.69
CA LEU A 985 -42.19 -15.41 -45.78
C LEU A 985 -43.68 -14.99 -45.85
N TRP A 986 -44.08 -13.98 -45.07
CA TRP A 986 -45.46 -13.48 -45.03
C TRP A 986 -45.87 -12.64 -46.26
N LEU A 987 -44.90 -12.23 -47.09
CA LEU A 987 -45.12 -11.54 -48.38
C LEU A 987 -44.99 -12.48 -49.61
N ASN A 988 -44.76 -13.78 -49.38
CA ASN A 988 -44.74 -14.83 -50.41
C ASN A 988 -45.82 -15.91 -50.18
N MET A 989 -46.84 -15.59 -49.38
CA MET A 989 -48.09 -16.35 -49.20
C MET A 989 -49.30 -15.50 -49.58
#